data_AF-K8NN68-F1
#
_entry.id   AF-K8NN68-F1
#
_cell.length_a   1.000
_cell.length_b   1.000
_cell.length_c   1.000
_cell.angle_alpha   90.00
_cell.angle_beta   90.00
_cell.angle_gamma   90.00
#
_symmetry.space_group_name_H-M   'P 1'
#
loop_
_entity.id
_entity.type
_entity.pdbx_description
1 polymer ?
#
loop_
_entity_poly.entity_id
_entity_poly.type
_entity_poly.pdbx_seq_one_letter_code
_entity_poly.pdbx_strand_id
1 'polypeptide(L)'
;MIALPYDYFLIAWFVIAAASTAYVAFDQFNGNPEPTVMKWGFILVTLYMGPFGLLLYVLADKEPRPGEHEQFTSPLWKQGIGSTIHCVAGDATGIILAATVTALLGLPMWIDLIVEYVAGFSFGLFIFQALFMKKMMGGTYWENVRKSFMPEFISMNAMMAGMAPTMSLLMMGRDMRAMDPLELIFWGVMSLGVMVGFTTAYPFNVWMVKKKIKHGLMTERSDREAGEKSSMSGMKSEMAKMSAADISHMKGHEDHPQKQTAANGRKSYGGHQMTSDATTPQLAALAGVTTFLLISGMVLPGFKVNLGLSVRDVGGAIMPPGMIMTFDTPGEAMKDMAAVNPRQVVYKAPAEARGDNVLEPRIENGVKVFDIEASIIRWNILPDVSVEAYAYNRQVPGPRIQLTEGDHVRIKFRNNLPESTTVHWHGLIVPNEMDGPAKIAQPPVAPGGQYTYEFTVSQSGTYFYHSHDHPDRQQGLGLYGALLIAPKDSAADVKADLEYTIQLQEWLKREWLTYPAMLMEGGLPNYFTINGKSYPETDTVFMKVGQTIKIRFIGTNNNFVHPMHVHGGPFQVVARDGETLAENQRFFADTVNVGPGQRYDVVWTARKPGKWLVHCHIPHHTTNNNVEQKGAGGLTLVLNVQ
;
A
#
# COMPACT_ATOMS: atom_id res chain seq x y z
N MET A 1 -7.63 7.64 7.47
CA MET A 1 -6.82 7.44 8.70
C MET A 1 -5.40 7.14 8.26
N ILE A 2 -4.38 7.75 8.85
CA ILE A 2 -3.01 7.77 8.30
C ILE A 2 -2.30 6.47 8.71
N ALA A 3 -1.90 5.65 7.74
CA ALA A 3 -1.14 4.42 8.01
C ALA A 3 0.36 4.62 7.75
N LEU A 4 0.73 5.45 6.77
CA LEU A 4 2.13 5.68 6.40
C LEU A 4 2.45 7.19 6.21
N PRO A 5 3.72 7.61 6.36
CA PRO A 5 4.10 9.03 6.27
C PRO A 5 3.71 9.71 4.96
N TYR A 6 3.73 8.99 3.82
CA TYR A 6 3.32 9.57 2.54
C TYR A 6 1.81 9.78 2.43
N ASP A 7 0.98 9.22 3.34
CA ASP A 7 -0.44 9.57 3.39
C ASP A 7 -0.61 11.08 3.72
N TYR A 8 0.30 11.68 4.49
CA TYR A 8 0.33 13.13 4.71
C TYR A 8 0.65 13.90 3.42
N PHE A 9 1.60 13.38 2.63
CA PHE A 9 1.94 13.96 1.34
C PHE A 9 0.73 13.92 0.39
N LEU A 10 0.01 12.79 0.33
CA LEU A 10 -1.20 12.66 -0.48
C LEU A 10 -2.31 13.62 -0.03
N ILE A 11 -2.51 13.79 1.27
CA ILE A 11 -3.48 14.79 1.79
C ILE A 11 -3.10 16.19 1.30
N ALA A 12 -1.84 16.59 1.47
CA ALA A 12 -1.37 17.90 1.00
C ALA A 12 -1.52 18.05 -0.52
N TRP A 13 -1.18 17.00 -1.28
CA TRP A 13 -1.35 16.94 -2.72
C TRP A 13 -2.80 17.19 -3.14
N PHE A 14 -3.76 16.50 -2.52
CA PHE A 14 -5.18 16.66 -2.87
C PHE A 14 -5.76 17.99 -2.44
N VAL A 15 -5.30 18.59 -1.34
CA VAL A 15 -5.67 19.95 -0.96
C VAL A 15 -5.20 20.95 -2.03
N ILE A 16 -3.95 20.82 -2.49
CA ILE A 16 -3.40 21.68 -3.54
C ILE A 16 -4.12 21.43 -4.87
N ALA A 17 -4.43 20.17 -5.20
CA ALA A 17 -5.18 19.82 -6.40
C ALA A 17 -6.60 20.44 -6.40
N ALA A 18 -7.30 20.40 -5.26
CA ALA A 18 -8.62 21.00 -5.11
C ALA A 18 -8.55 22.53 -5.27
N ALA A 19 -7.58 23.20 -4.62
CA ALA A 19 -7.37 24.64 -4.76
C ALA A 19 -7.02 25.04 -6.20
N SER A 20 -6.15 24.26 -6.85
CA SER A 20 -5.76 24.43 -8.25
C SER A 20 -6.97 24.31 -9.17
N THR A 21 -7.80 23.29 -8.98
CA THR A 21 -9.01 23.05 -9.77
C THR A 21 -10.03 24.17 -9.58
N ALA A 22 -10.22 24.64 -8.35
CA ALA A 22 -11.11 25.76 -8.05
C ALA A 22 -10.66 27.06 -8.73
N TYR A 23 -9.34 27.34 -8.72
CA TYR A 23 -8.77 28.48 -9.43
C TYR A 23 -9.01 28.37 -10.95
N VAL A 24 -8.67 27.24 -11.56
CA VAL A 24 -8.86 27.03 -13.01
C VAL A 24 -10.33 27.18 -13.39
N ALA A 25 -11.25 26.61 -12.60
CA ALA A 25 -12.68 26.75 -12.84
C ALA A 25 -13.13 28.21 -12.76
N PHE A 26 -12.69 28.96 -11.74
CA PHE A 26 -13.01 30.38 -11.60
C PHE A 26 -12.49 31.20 -12.79
N ASP A 27 -11.23 31.01 -13.19
CA ASP A 27 -10.59 31.78 -14.26
C ASP A 27 -11.19 31.45 -15.64
N GLN A 28 -11.42 30.16 -15.92
CA GLN A 28 -12.04 29.70 -17.17
C GLN A 28 -13.43 30.30 -17.40
N PHE A 29 -14.27 30.41 -16.36
CA PHE A 29 -15.63 30.94 -16.51
C PHE A 29 -15.74 32.47 -16.40
N ASN A 30 -14.71 33.17 -15.91
CA ASN A 30 -14.73 34.63 -15.73
C ASN A 30 -13.83 35.41 -16.69
N GLY A 31 -12.76 34.81 -17.22
CA GLY A 31 -11.73 35.55 -17.96
C GLY A 31 -11.27 34.91 -19.26
N ASN A 32 -11.48 33.61 -19.47
CA ASN A 32 -10.88 32.91 -20.61
C ASN A 32 -11.85 32.77 -21.82
N PRO A 33 -11.48 33.22 -23.03
CA PRO A 33 -12.33 33.17 -24.22
C PRO A 33 -12.30 31.81 -24.94
N GLU A 34 -12.33 30.70 -24.21
CA GLU A 34 -12.38 29.34 -24.79
C GLU A 34 -13.82 28.80 -24.96
N PRO A 35 -14.04 27.83 -25.87
CA PRO A 35 -15.28 27.07 -25.92
C PRO A 35 -15.53 26.30 -24.61
N THR A 36 -16.81 26.17 -24.22
CA THR A 36 -17.22 25.53 -22.94
C THR A 36 -16.62 24.14 -22.74
N VAL A 37 -16.43 23.38 -23.82
CA VAL A 37 -15.85 22.03 -23.80
C VAL A 37 -14.40 22.04 -23.33
N MET A 38 -13.61 22.99 -23.82
CA MET A 38 -12.20 23.13 -23.46
C MET A 38 -12.04 23.61 -22.02
N LYS A 39 -12.95 24.49 -21.55
CA LYS A 39 -13.04 24.89 -20.14
C LYS A 39 -13.16 23.69 -19.21
N TRP A 40 -14.11 22.79 -19.50
CA TRP A 40 -14.27 21.55 -18.73
C TRP A 40 -13.07 20.62 -18.88
N GLY A 41 -12.44 20.56 -20.05
CA GLY A 41 -11.19 19.82 -20.28
C GLY A 41 -10.09 20.23 -19.29
N PHE A 42 -9.80 21.53 -19.19
CA PHE A 42 -8.80 22.04 -18.24
C PHE A 42 -9.18 21.82 -16.78
N ILE A 43 -10.45 21.98 -16.42
CA ILE A 43 -10.93 21.73 -15.05
C ILE A 43 -10.72 20.26 -14.66
N LEU A 44 -11.13 19.32 -15.51
CA LEU A 44 -11.02 17.89 -15.24
C LEU A 44 -9.56 17.43 -15.23
N VAL A 45 -8.74 17.85 -16.19
CA VAL A 45 -7.32 17.51 -16.20
C VAL A 45 -6.60 18.09 -14.98
N THR A 46 -6.97 19.29 -14.52
CA THR A 46 -6.45 19.85 -13.27
C THR A 46 -6.91 19.07 -12.05
N LEU A 47 -8.15 18.56 -12.04
CA LEU A 47 -8.63 17.67 -10.99
C LEU A 47 -7.80 16.38 -10.94
N TYR A 48 -7.42 15.81 -12.09
CA TYR A 48 -6.67 14.56 -12.16
C TYR A 48 -5.17 14.74 -11.89
N MET A 49 -4.55 15.78 -12.43
CA MET A 49 -3.09 16.00 -12.38
C MET A 49 -2.68 17.01 -11.29
N GLY A 50 -3.64 17.59 -10.58
CA GLY A 50 -3.42 18.57 -9.52
C GLY A 50 -2.66 19.82 -10.00
N PRO A 51 -1.63 20.28 -9.28
CA PRO A 51 -0.90 21.50 -9.63
C PRO A 51 -0.20 21.46 -10.99
N PHE A 52 0.08 20.27 -11.56
CA PHE A 52 0.59 20.19 -12.93
C PHE A 52 -0.45 20.60 -13.96
N GLY A 53 -1.73 20.28 -13.75
CA GLY A 53 -2.81 20.73 -14.64
C GLY A 53 -2.98 22.25 -14.61
N LEU A 54 -2.88 22.86 -13.43
CA LEU A 54 -2.85 24.32 -13.28
C LEU A 54 -1.65 24.94 -14.02
N LEU A 55 -0.47 24.35 -13.89
CA LEU A 55 0.71 24.83 -14.59
C LEU A 55 0.51 24.79 -16.12
N LEU A 56 -0.04 23.68 -16.64
CA LEU A 56 -0.36 23.55 -18.06
C LEU A 56 -1.40 24.58 -18.50
N TYR A 57 -2.44 24.81 -17.70
CA TYR A 57 -3.43 25.85 -17.96
C TYR A 57 -2.78 27.23 -18.09
N VAL A 58 -1.99 27.64 -17.10
CA VAL A 58 -1.36 28.97 -17.08
C VAL A 58 -0.37 29.15 -18.23
N LEU A 59 0.37 28.11 -18.60
CA LEU A 59 1.42 28.22 -19.63
C LEU A 59 0.88 28.07 -21.06
N ALA A 60 -0.17 27.28 -21.26
CA ALA A 60 -0.65 26.94 -22.60
C ALA A 60 -1.90 27.72 -23.01
N ASP A 61 -2.79 28.03 -22.07
CA ASP A 61 -4.17 28.44 -22.39
C ASP A 61 -4.58 29.78 -21.78
N LYS A 62 -4.32 30.00 -20.50
CA LYS A 62 -4.74 31.22 -19.80
C LYS A 62 -4.38 32.49 -20.57
N GLU A 63 -5.39 33.28 -20.91
CA GLU A 63 -5.20 34.56 -21.61
C GLU A 63 -4.29 35.51 -20.80
N PRO A 64 -3.10 35.90 -21.32
CA PRO A 64 -2.17 36.76 -20.58
C PRO A 64 -2.69 38.20 -20.43
N ARG A 65 -3.36 38.70 -21.47
CA ARG A 65 -3.94 40.03 -21.57
C ARG A 65 -5.19 39.98 -22.44
N PRO A 66 -6.24 40.79 -22.14
CA PRO A 66 -7.47 40.79 -22.92
C PRO A 66 -7.22 41.01 -24.41
N GLY A 67 -7.54 39.99 -25.19
CA GLY A 67 -7.44 39.99 -26.63
C GLY A 67 -6.20 39.34 -27.23
N GLU A 68 -5.27 38.80 -26.44
CA GLU A 68 -4.03 38.16 -26.91
C GLU A 68 -4.13 36.61 -26.97
N HIS A 69 -5.26 36.01 -26.60
CA HIS A 69 -5.43 34.56 -26.49
C HIS A 69 -5.06 33.77 -27.77
N GLU A 70 -5.52 34.21 -28.95
CA GLU A 70 -5.25 33.53 -30.23
C GLU A 70 -3.75 33.51 -30.56
N GLN A 71 -3.05 34.63 -30.30
CA GLN A 71 -1.62 34.72 -30.52
C GLN A 71 -0.86 33.89 -29.49
N PHE A 72 -1.28 33.94 -28.23
CA PHE A 72 -0.66 33.20 -27.13
C PHE A 72 -0.75 31.69 -27.32
N THR A 73 -1.88 31.18 -27.80
CA THR A 73 -2.14 29.75 -28.00
C THR A 73 -1.64 29.20 -29.34
N SER A 74 -1.23 30.07 -30.28
CA SER A 74 -0.79 29.68 -31.63
C SER A 74 0.42 28.71 -31.72
N PRO A 75 1.41 28.71 -30.79
CA PRO A 75 2.53 27.78 -30.86
C PRO A 75 2.09 26.31 -30.85
N LEU A 76 2.72 25.49 -31.71
CA LEU A 76 2.34 24.08 -31.90
C LEU A 76 2.34 23.25 -30.62
N TRP A 77 3.27 23.51 -29.69
CA TRP A 77 3.34 22.77 -28.42
C TRP A 77 2.13 23.07 -27.52
N LYS A 78 1.60 24.31 -27.54
CA LYS A 78 0.38 24.69 -26.81
C LYS A 78 -0.87 24.12 -27.45
N GLN A 79 -0.94 24.16 -28.78
CA GLN A 79 -1.99 23.47 -29.53
C GLN A 79 -1.99 21.97 -29.24
N GLY A 80 -0.80 21.36 -29.12
CA GLY A 80 -0.62 19.98 -28.68
C GLY A 80 -1.18 19.75 -27.27
N ILE A 81 -0.87 20.63 -26.30
CA ILE A 81 -1.41 20.56 -24.94
C ILE A 81 -2.94 20.60 -24.97
N GLY A 82 -3.56 21.55 -25.68
CA GLY A 82 -5.02 21.63 -25.80
C GLY A 82 -5.62 20.34 -26.36
N SER A 83 -5.01 19.80 -27.41
CA SER A 83 -5.43 18.53 -28.03
C SER A 83 -5.33 17.35 -27.06
N THR A 84 -4.23 17.24 -26.31
CA THR A 84 -4.04 16.18 -25.29
C THR A 84 -5.01 16.34 -24.12
N ILE A 85 -5.23 17.57 -23.64
CA ILE A 85 -6.16 17.86 -22.53
C ILE A 85 -7.58 17.45 -22.89
N HIS A 86 -8.02 17.74 -24.11
CA HIS A 86 -9.36 17.37 -24.55
C HIS A 86 -9.59 15.85 -24.55
N CYS A 87 -8.61 15.06 -24.99
CA CYS A 87 -8.68 13.59 -24.95
C CYS A 87 -8.59 13.05 -23.53
N VAL A 88 -7.55 13.43 -22.79
CA VAL A 88 -7.29 12.92 -21.44
C VAL A 88 -8.45 13.25 -20.50
N ALA A 89 -9.11 14.41 -20.64
CA ALA A 89 -10.29 14.74 -19.84
C ALA A 89 -11.39 13.67 -19.97
N GLY A 90 -11.73 13.26 -21.19
CA GLY A 90 -12.75 12.24 -21.45
C GLY A 90 -12.27 10.84 -21.07
N ASP A 91 -11.13 10.42 -21.60
CA ASP A 91 -10.60 9.07 -21.41
C ASP A 91 -10.35 8.77 -19.93
N ALA A 92 -9.68 9.68 -19.20
CA ALA A 92 -9.40 9.49 -17.78
C ALA A 92 -10.67 9.47 -16.93
N THR A 93 -11.71 10.23 -17.29
CA THR A 93 -13.01 10.15 -16.60
C THR A 93 -13.58 8.74 -16.69
N GLY A 94 -13.62 8.17 -17.90
CA GLY A 94 -14.14 6.83 -18.14
C GLY A 94 -13.33 5.75 -17.43
N ILE A 95 -12.00 5.86 -17.47
CA ILE A 95 -11.07 4.95 -16.79
C ILE A 95 -11.26 5.00 -15.27
N ILE A 96 -11.24 6.19 -14.66
CA ILE A 96 -11.35 6.35 -13.21
C ILE A 96 -12.70 5.82 -12.69
N LEU A 97 -13.79 6.11 -13.39
CA LEU A 97 -15.11 5.59 -13.04
C LEU A 97 -15.16 4.06 -13.14
N ALA A 98 -14.63 3.50 -14.23
CA ALA A 98 -14.55 2.06 -14.43
C ALA A 98 -13.71 1.39 -13.34
N ALA A 99 -12.49 1.86 -13.10
CA ALA A 99 -11.58 1.36 -12.07
C ALA A 99 -12.24 1.33 -10.68
N THR A 100 -12.97 2.40 -10.34
CA THR A 100 -13.71 2.48 -9.07
C THR A 100 -14.79 1.39 -8.99
N VAL A 101 -15.58 1.22 -10.05
CA VAL A 101 -16.66 0.23 -10.09
C VAL A 101 -16.11 -1.20 -10.08
N THR A 102 -15.10 -1.50 -10.89
CA THR A 102 -14.55 -2.85 -10.99
C THR A 102 -13.81 -3.26 -9.71
N ALA A 103 -13.11 -2.33 -9.06
CA ALA A 103 -12.53 -2.55 -7.74
C ALA A 103 -13.62 -2.87 -6.70
N LEU A 104 -14.72 -2.11 -6.65
CA LEU A 104 -15.84 -2.42 -5.74
C LEU A 104 -16.50 -3.79 -6.03
N LEU A 105 -16.52 -4.21 -7.30
CA LEU A 105 -16.98 -5.54 -7.71
C LEU A 105 -15.98 -6.65 -7.38
N GLY A 106 -14.72 -6.31 -7.08
CA GLY A 106 -13.65 -7.26 -6.78
C GLY A 106 -13.25 -8.08 -8.01
N LEU A 107 -13.18 -7.45 -9.18
CA LEU A 107 -12.70 -8.11 -10.39
C LEU A 107 -11.16 -8.23 -10.37
N PRO A 108 -10.59 -9.24 -11.05
CA PRO A 108 -9.15 -9.33 -11.28
C PRO A 108 -8.60 -8.15 -12.07
N MET A 109 -7.39 -7.71 -11.74
CA MET A 109 -6.77 -6.54 -12.37
C MET A 109 -6.66 -6.63 -13.91
N TRP A 110 -6.42 -7.81 -14.48
CA TRP A 110 -6.37 -7.94 -15.95
C TRP A 110 -7.73 -7.65 -16.61
N ILE A 111 -8.85 -7.95 -15.94
CA ILE A 111 -10.19 -7.60 -16.39
C ILE A 111 -10.41 -6.10 -16.21
N ASP A 112 -9.97 -5.55 -15.07
CA ASP A 112 -10.07 -4.12 -14.77
C ASP A 112 -9.44 -3.29 -15.89
N LEU A 113 -8.20 -3.60 -16.29
CA LEU A 113 -7.49 -2.90 -17.36
C LEU A 113 -8.25 -2.93 -18.70
N ILE A 114 -8.93 -4.04 -19.02
CA ILE A 114 -9.73 -4.16 -20.25
C ILE A 114 -10.99 -3.31 -20.13
N VAL A 115 -11.70 -3.39 -19.01
CA VAL A 115 -12.93 -2.62 -18.77
C VAL A 115 -12.63 -1.12 -18.73
N GLU A 116 -11.56 -0.71 -18.07
CA GLU A 116 -11.04 0.65 -18.02
C GLU A 116 -10.73 1.18 -19.42
N TYR A 117 -10.02 0.40 -20.24
CA TYR A 117 -9.73 0.79 -21.63
C TYR A 117 -11.01 1.00 -22.44
N VAL A 118 -11.94 0.05 -22.38
CA VAL A 118 -13.22 0.11 -23.12
C VAL A 118 -14.07 1.29 -22.65
N ALA A 119 -14.16 1.51 -21.33
CA ALA A 119 -14.93 2.59 -20.74
C ALA A 119 -14.31 3.95 -21.04
N GLY A 120 -12.99 4.10 -20.88
CA GLY A 120 -12.23 5.29 -21.24
C GLY A 120 -12.46 5.67 -22.70
N PHE A 121 -12.20 4.73 -23.62
CA PHE A 121 -12.37 4.97 -25.05
C PHE A 121 -13.82 5.31 -25.42
N SER A 122 -14.81 4.62 -24.83
CA SER A 122 -16.23 4.88 -25.09
C SER A 122 -16.64 6.26 -24.57
N PHE A 123 -16.20 6.65 -23.38
CA PHE A 123 -16.52 7.93 -22.78
C PHE A 123 -15.84 9.08 -23.54
N GLY A 124 -14.56 8.91 -23.89
CA GLY A 124 -13.81 9.83 -24.74
C GLY A 124 -14.50 10.04 -26.09
N LEU A 125 -14.80 8.95 -26.82
CA LEU A 125 -15.36 9.02 -28.16
C LEU A 125 -16.81 9.53 -28.20
N PHE A 126 -17.70 8.97 -27.38
CA PHE A 126 -19.14 9.23 -27.50
C PHE A 126 -19.57 10.49 -26.74
N ILE A 127 -18.95 10.81 -25.61
CA ILE A 127 -19.35 11.95 -24.78
C ILE A 127 -18.44 13.15 -25.08
N PHE A 128 -17.12 12.98 -24.97
CA PHE A 128 -16.20 14.11 -25.09
C PHE A 128 -15.97 14.57 -26.53
N GLN A 129 -15.72 13.65 -27.46
CA GLN A 129 -15.55 13.98 -28.87
C GLN A 129 -16.90 14.22 -29.53
N ALA A 130 -17.80 13.23 -29.57
CA ALA A 130 -18.97 13.32 -30.44
C ALA A 130 -20.10 14.26 -29.95
N LEU A 131 -20.36 14.31 -28.64
CA LEU A 131 -21.44 15.10 -28.07
C LEU A 131 -21.03 16.56 -27.84
N PHE A 132 -19.85 16.78 -27.24
CA PHE A 132 -19.39 18.14 -26.95
C PHE A 132 -18.87 18.89 -28.18
N MET A 133 -18.27 18.22 -29.18
CA MET A 133 -17.86 18.88 -30.44
C MET A 133 -18.99 19.10 -31.45
N LYS A 134 -20.21 18.61 -31.18
CA LYS A 134 -21.36 18.73 -32.09
C LYS A 134 -21.66 20.17 -32.49
N LYS A 135 -21.51 21.12 -31.57
CA LYS A 135 -21.74 22.56 -31.83
C LYS A 135 -20.62 23.21 -32.63
N MET A 136 -19.43 22.61 -32.67
CA MET A 136 -18.21 23.20 -33.26
C MET A 136 -17.87 22.65 -34.65
N MET A 137 -18.04 21.34 -34.88
CA MET A 137 -17.67 20.70 -36.15
C MET A 137 -18.77 20.78 -37.22
N GLY A 138 -20.01 21.06 -36.82
CA GLY A 138 -21.18 20.91 -37.68
C GLY A 138 -21.43 19.44 -38.07
N GLY A 139 -22.61 19.15 -38.63
CA GLY A 139 -22.98 17.80 -39.07
C GLY A 139 -23.73 16.96 -38.03
N THR A 140 -23.97 15.69 -38.36
CA THR A 140 -24.69 14.74 -37.50
C THR A 140 -23.76 14.13 -36.45
N TYR A 141 -24.33 13.70 -35.32
CA TYR A 141 -23.57 13.05 -34.24
C TYR A 141 -22.70 11.88 -34.76
N TRP A 142 -23.26 11.05 -35.64
CA TRP A 142 -22.57 9.88 -36.20
C TRP A 142 -21.46 10.23 -37.19
N GLU A 143 -21.54 11.36 -37.89
CA GLU A 143 -20.43 11.84 -38.72
C GLU A 143 -19.24 12.28 -37.86
N ASN A 144 -19.50 12.91 -36.70
CA ASN A 144 -18.45 13.29 -35.77
C ASN A 144 -17.79 12.08 -35.11
N VAL A 145 -18.57 11.07 -34.69
CA VAL A 145 -18.02 9.79 -34.20
C VAL A 145 -17.05 9.18 -35.23
N ARG A 146 -17.45 9.10 -36.50
CA ARG A 146 -16.61 8.51 -37.56
C ARG A 146 -15.32 9.28 -37.81
N LYS A 147 -15.37 10.61 -37.78
CA LYS A 147 -14.19 11.47 -37.99
C LYS A 147 -13.22 11.43 -36.81
N SER A 148 -13.75 11.36 -35.59
CA SER A 148 -12.93 11.38 -34.36
C SER A 148 -12.47 9.99 -33.91
N PHE A 149 -12.96 8.90 -34.52
CA PHE A 149 -12.57 7.53 -34.13
C PHE A 149 -11.05 7.28 -34.22
N MET A 150 -10.44 7.49 -35.39
CA MET A 150 -9.01 7.19 -35.59
C MET A 150 -8.10 8.09 -34.72
N PRO A 151 -8.32 9.41 -34.62
CA PRO A 151 -7.50 10.26 -33.77
C PRO A 151 -7.66 9.98 -32.26
N GLU A 152 -8.85 9.53 -31.84
CA GLU A 152 -9.06 9.09 -30.46
C GLU A 152 -8.37 7.75 -30.20
N PHE A 153 -8.52 6.79 -31.11
CA PHE A 153 -7.85 5.49 -31.01
C PHE A 153 -6.34 5.60 -30.84
N ILE A 154 -5.69 6.45 -31.65
CA ILE A 154 -4.23 6.69 -31.56
C ILE A 154 -3.86 7.33 -30.20
N SER A 155 -4.65 8.31 -29.74
CA SER A 155 -4.39 9.04 -28.50
C SER A 155 -4.60 8.15 -27.27
N MET A 156 -5.74 7.48 -27.19
CA MET A 156 -6.11 6.57 -26.11
C MET A 156 -5.13 5.40 -26.00
N ASN A 157 -4.71 4.79 -27.12
CA ASN A 157 -3.68 3.76 -27.13
C ASN A 157 -2.38 4.25 -26.50
N ALA A 158 -1.91 5.44 -26.89
CA ALA A 158 -0.69 6.02 -26.35
C ALA A 158 -0.82 6.38 -24.86
N MET A 159 -1.98 6.91 -24.44
CA MET A 159 -2.28 7.19 -23.04
C MET A 159 -2.22 5.92 -22.20
N MET A 160 -2.97 4.89 -22.60
CA MET A 160 -3.05 3.63 -21.86
C MET A 160 -1.75 2.84 -21.88
N ALA A 161 -0.93 2.97 -22.92
CA ALA A 161 0.42 2.40 -22.95
C ALA A 161 1.32 2.94 -21.82
N GLY A 162 1.10 4.19 -21.36
CA GLY A 162 1.81 4.75 -20.21
C GLY A 162 1.08 4.52 -18.88
N MET A 163 -0.24 4.68 -18.88
CA MET A 163 -1.06 4.61 -17.66
C MET A 163 -1.16 3.19 -17.10
N ALA A 164 -1.48 2.19 -17.93
CA ALA A 164 -1.67 0.81 -17.50
C ALA A 164 -0.46 0.23 -16.74
N PRO A 165 0.78 0.25 -17.26
CA PRO A 165 1.92 -0.30 -16.53
C PRO A 165 2.24 0.47 -15.25
N THR A 166 2.01 1.79 -15.23
CA THR A 166 2.18 2.62 -14.04
C THR A 166 1.21 2.18 -12.95
N MET A 167 -0.07 2.00 -13.30
CA MET A 167 -1.09 1.53 -12.38
C MET A 167 -0.79 0.10 -11.90
N SER A 168 -0.60 -0.85 -12.80
CA SER A 168 -0.36 -2.25 -12.43
C SER A 168 0.81 -2.41 -11.46
N LEU A 169 1.94 -1.73 -11.71
CA LEU A 169 3.14 -1.86 -10.88
C LEU A 169 3.02 -1.16 -9.53
N LEU A 170 2.25 -0.08 -9.44
CA LEU A 170 2.03 0.64 -8.17
C LEU A 170 0.92 0.00 -7.34
N MET A 171 -0.15 -0.47 -7.99
CA MET A 171 -1.29 -1.13 -7.35
C MET A 171 -0.94 -2.53 -6.83
N MET A 172 -0.16 -3.31 -7.59
CA MET A 172 0.45 -4.58 -7.13
C MET A 172 1.86 -4.40 -6.58
N GLY A 173 2.20 -3.17 -6.18
CA GLY A 173 3.47 -2.85 -5.56
C GLY A 173 3.47 -3.20 -4.09
N ARG A 174 4.30 -2.48 -3.32
CA ARG A 174 4.41 -2.71 -1.87
C ARG A 174 3.13 -2.40 -1.10
N ASP A 175 2.40 -1.35 -1.48
CA ASP A 175 1.20 -0.90 -0.77
C ASP A 175 -0.04 -1.14 -1.63
N MET A 176 -0.68 -2.29 -1.42
CA MET A 176 -1.86 -2.73 -2.17
C MET A 176 -3.15 -2.07 -1.68
N ARG A 177 -3.09 -1.17 -0.69
CA ARG A 177 -4.16 -0.17 -0.49
C ARG A 177 -4.42 0.65 -1.75
N ALA A 178 -3.43 0.75 -2.65
CA ALA A 178 -3.58 1.39 -3.95
C ALA A 178 -4.64 0.73 -4.86
N MET A 179 -5.11 -0.48 -4.55
CA MET A 179 -6.23 -1.13 -5.26
C MET A 179 -7.61 -0.78 -4.69
N ASP A 180 -7.68 -0.19 -3.51
CA ASP A 180 -8.94 0.11 -2.83
C ASP A 180 -9.35 1.58 -3.05
N PRO A 181 -10.46 1.87 -3.74
CA PRO A 181 -10.92 3.24 -3.97
C PRO A 181 -11.30 3.99 -2.70
N LEU A 182 -11.44 3.31 -1.56
CA LEU A 182 -11.66 3.92 -0.25
C LEU A 182 -10.36 4.48 0.37
N GLU A 183 -9.20 4.13 -0.16
CA GLU A 183 -7.90 4.60 0.32
C GLU A 183 -7.36 5.75 -0.54
N LEU A 184 -6.68 6.70 0.10
CA LEU A 184 -6.14 7.89 -0.60
C LEU A 184 -5.07 7.54 -1.63
N ILE A 185 -4.30 6.47 -1.41
CA ILE A 185 -3.23 6.05 -2.30
C ILE A 185 -3.76 5.55 -3.65
N PHE A 186 -4.97 4.95 -3.70
CA PHE A 186 -5.62 4.61 -4.96
C PHE A 186 -5.71 5.84 -5.87
N TRP A 187 -6.27 6.93 -5.34
CA TRP A 187 -6.41 8.19 -6.08
C TRP A 187 -5.06 8.81 -6.45
N GLY A 188 -4.04 8.62 -5.59
CA GLY A 188 -2.67 9.06 -5.87
C GLY A 188 -2.06 8.32 -7.06
N VAL A 189 -2.24 7.00 -7.11
CA VAL A 189 -1.80 6.15 -8.23
C VAL A 189 -2.58 6.48 -9.50
N MET A 190 -3.89 6.71 -9.42
CA MET A 190 -4.70 7.16 -10.57
C MET A 190 -4.20 8.50 -11.11
N SER A 191 -3.95 9.48 -10.24
CA SER A 191 -3.41 10.79 -10.60
C SER A 191 -2.07 10.66 -11.34
N LEU A 192 -1.15 9.84 -10.80
CA LEU A 192 0.14 9.58 -11.42
C LEU A 192 0.02 8.82 -12.75
N GLY A 193 -0.87 7.83 -12.82
CA GLY A 193 -1.19 7.09 -14.05
C GLY A 193 -1.67 8.01 -15.16
N VAL A 194 -2.56 8.96 -14.85
CA VAL A 194 -3.04 9.97 -15.80
C VAL A 194 -1.90 10.90 -16.24
N MET A 195 -1.00 11.32 -15.34
CA MET A 195 0.15 12.16 -15.70
C MET A 195 1.12 11.44 -16.65
N VAL A 196 1.43 10.17 -16.39
CA VAL A 196 2.27 9.35 -17.28
C VAL A 196 1.57 9.11 -18.61
N GLY A 197 0.28 8.77 -18.59
CA GLY A 197 -0.53 8.61 -19.80
C GLY A 197 -0.59 9.88 -20.66
N PHE A 198 -0.81 11.05 -20.04
CA PHE A 198 -0.76 12.35 -20.71
C PHE A 198 0.59 12.57 -21.41
N THR A 199 1.69 12.32 -20.70
CA THR A 199 3.05 12.50 -21.21
C THR A 199 3.32 11.58 -22.40
N THR A 200 2.86 10.33 -22.34
CA THR A 200 3.02 9.36 -23.43
C THR A 200 2.16 9.71 -24.64
N ALA A 201 0.93 10.22 -24.43
CA ALA A 201 0.02 10.60 -25.50
C ALA A 201 0.38 11.95 -26.16
N TYR A 202 1.06 12.85 -25.45
CA TYR A 202 1.40 14.19 -25.92
C TYR A 202 2.09 14.25 -27.29
N PRO A 203 3.20 13.52 -27.57
CA PRO A 203 3.88 13.60 -28.86
C PRO A 203 2.99 13.16 -30.04
N PHE A 204 2.10 12.18 -29.82
CA PHE A 204 1.15 11.71 -30.83
C PHE A 204 0.10 12.78 -31.14
N ASN A 205 -0.42 13.45 -30.10
CA ASN A 205 -1.37 14.55 -30.26
C ASN A 205 -0.74 15.77 -30.94
N VAL A 206 0.49 16.15 -30.60
CA VAL A 206 1.26 17.19 -31.30
C VAL A 206 1.38 16.87 -32.79
N TRP A 207 1.70 15.62 -33.14
CA TRP A 207 1.79 15.20 -34.54
C TRP A 207 0.43 15.29 -35.26
N MET A 208 -0.66 14.84 -34.62
CA MET A 208 -2.00 14.90 -35.19
C MET A 208 -2.49 16.33 -35.41
N VAL A 209 -2.17 17.25 -34.50
CA VAL A 209 -2.43 18.68 -34.65
C VAL A 209 -1.62 19.26 -35.82
N LYS A 210 -0.32 18.95 -35.90
CA LYS A 210 0.55 19.38 -37.00
C LYS A 210 0.03 18.94 -38.37
N LYS A 211 -0.66 17.80 -38.42
CA LYS A 211 -1.25 17.21 -39.63
C LYS A 211 -2.72 17.58 -39.88
N LYS A 212 -3.29 18.51 -39.09
CA LYS A 212 -4.70 18.94 -39.18
C LYS A 212 -5.71 17.80 -39.05
N ILE A 213 -5.34 16.76 -38.31
CA ILE A 213 -6.22 15.63 -37.97
C ILE A 213 -7.02 15.98 -36.71
N LYS A 214 -6.38 16.66 -35.74
CA LYS A 214 -6.99 17.17 -34.50
C LYS A 214 -6.85 18.68 -34.44
N HIS A 215 -7.75 19.31 -33.69
CA HIS A 215 -7.58 20.71 -33.27
C HIS A 215 -6.83 20.77 -31.93
N GLY A 216 -6.23 21.92 -31.65
CA GLY A 216 -5.72 22.27 -30.34
C GLY A 216 -6.64 23.26 -29.63
N LEU A 217 -6.05 24.29 -29.04
CA LEU A 217 -6.74 25.38 -28.34
C LEU A 217 -7.45 26.31 -29.34
N MET A 218 -8.63 26.81 -28.97
CA MET A 218 -9.50 27.62 -29.83
C MET A 218 -10.05 28.81 -29.06
N THR A 219 -10.41 29.88 -29.79
CA THR A 219 -11.00 31.08 -29.16
C THR A 219 -12.43 31.29 -29.63
N GLU A 220 -13.35 31.49 -28.69
CA GLU A 220 -14.75 31.82 -28.92
C GLU A 220 -15.05 33.17 -28.25
N ARG A 221 -15.25 34.22 -29.07
CA ARG A 221 -15.64 35.56 -28.60
C ARG A 221 -17.07 35.85 -29.01
N SER A 222 -17.87 36.42 -28.11
CA SER A 222 -19.25 36.81 -28.43
C SER A 222 -19.28 38.05 -29.33
N ASP A 223 -20.23 38.11 -30.28
CA ASP A 223 -20.40 39.17 -31.28
C ASP A 223 -20.59 40.59 -30.70
N ARG A 224 -20.77 40.74 -29.38
CA ARG A 224 -20.88 42.05 -28.72
C ARG A 224 -19.58 42.85 -28.70
N GLU A 225 -18.41 42.19 -28.70
CA GLU A 225 -17.11 42.88 -28.66
C GLU A 225 -16.55 43.24 -30.05
N ALA A 226 -17.06 42.60 -31.11
CA ALA A 226 -16.67 42.91 -32.49
C ALA A 226 -17.27 44.24 -32.98
N GLY A 227 -18.43 44.64 -32.45
CA GLY A 227 -19.16 45.85 -32.84
C GLY A 227 -18.50 47.16 -32.37
N GLU A 228 -17.83 47.17 -31.23
CA GLU A 228 -17.20 48.39 -30.68
C GLU A 228 -15.83 48.71 -31.29
N LYS A 229 -15.13 47.73 -31.85
CA LYS A 229 -13.79 47.94 -32.45
C LYS A 229 -13.81 48.37 -33.92
N SER A 230 -14.90 48.11 -34.64
CA SER A 230 -15.05 48.56 -36.03
C SER A 230 -15.20 50.09 -36.14
N SER A 231 -15.87 50.73 -35.17
CA SER A 231 -16.10 52.18 -35.17
C SER A 231 -14.87 53.01 -34.74
N MET A 232 -14.00 52.47 -33.87
CA MET A 232 -12.81 53.19 -33.39
C MET A 232 -11.54 53.00 -34.26
N SER A 233 -11.48 51.96 -35.11
CA SER A 233 -10.35 51.74 -36.02
C SER A 233 -10.42 52.61 -37.28
N GLY A 234 -11.62 52.82 -37.83
CA GLY A 234 -11.82 53.65 -39.03
C GLY A 234 -11.45 55.13 -38.81
N MET A 235 -11.70 55.65 -37.61
CA MET A 235 -11.50 57.08 -37.30
C MET A 235 -10.04 57.46 -37.03
N LYS A 236 -9.15 56.49 -36.74
CA LYS A 236 -7.71 56.72 -36.57
C LYS A 236 -6.91 56.63 -37.89
N SER A 237 -7.48 56.03 -38.94
CA SER A 237 -6.83 55.86 -40.24
C SER A 237 -6.88 57.12 -41.10
N GLU A 238 -7.96 57.92 -41.02
CA GLU A 238 -8.12 59.14 -41.84
C GLU A 238 -7.36 60.37 -41.30
N MET A 239 -6.95 60.39 -40.03
CA MET A 239 -6.20 61.52 -39.46
C MET A 239 -4.67 61.41 -39.59
N ALA A 240 -4.12 60.30 -40.07
CA ALA A 240 -2.67 60.05 -40.12
C ALA A 240 -2.00 60.30 -41.49
N LYS A 241 -2.73 60.84 -42.48
CA LYS A 241 -2.19 61.11 -43.83
C LYS A 241 -2.44 62.55 -44.27
N MET A 242 -1.78 63.51 -43.63
CA MET A 242 -1.55 64.85 -44.18
C MET A 242 -0.12 65.33 -43.88
N SER A 243 0.67 65.49 -44.95
CA SER A 243 1.84 66.39 -45.15
C SER A 243 2.56 65.92 -46.43
N ALA A 244 2.36 66.55 -47.58
CA ALA A 244 3.08 67.71 -48.13
C ALA A 244 4.47 67.38 -48.73
N ALA A 245 4.58 67.67 -50.04
CA ALA A 245 5.74 67.68 -50.92
C ALA A 245 6.21 66.32 -51.50
N ASP A 246 5.73 65.99 -52.71
CA ASP A 246 6.59 66.14 -53.88
C ASP A 246 5.76 66.35 -55.16
N ILE A 247 6.17 67.37 -55.90
CA ILE A 247 5.55 67.88 -57.12
C ILE A 247 6.37 67.41 -58.32
N SER A 248 5.65 67.07 -59.40
CA SER A 248 6.02 67.04 -60.83
C SER A 248 6.24 65.68 -61.49
N HIS A 249 5.24 65.20 -62.22
CA HIS A 249 5.20 65.32 -63.68
C HIS A 249 3.80 65.00 -64.21
N MET A 250 3.36 65.79 -65.20
CA MET A 250 2.00 65.85 -65.72
C MET A 250 1.93 65.33 -67.17
N LYS A 251 0.71 64.89 -67.55
CA LYS A 251 0.17 64.55 -68.89
C LYS A 251 0.57 63.17 -69.43
N GLY A 252 -0.34 62.31 -69.91
CA GLY A 252 -1.80 62.33 -70.07
C GLY A 252 -2.19 61.12 -70.93
N HIS A 253 -3.41 60.59 -70.78
CA HIS A 253 -4.22 60.02 -71.87
C HIS A 253 -5.59 59.54 -71.35
N GLU A 254 -6.61 59.91 -72.11
CA GLU A 254 -8.03 59.53 -72.03
C GLU A 254 -8.25 58.06 -72.45
N ASP A 255 -9.20 57.35 -71.82
CA ASP A 255 -10.50 56.94 -72.41
C ASP A 255 -11.18 55.75 -71.69
N HIS A 256 -12.51 55.82 -71.68
CA HIS A 256 -13.59 54.99 -71.08
C HIS A 256 -13.75 53.55 -71.67
N PRO A 257 -14.77 52.71 -71.30
CA PRO A 257 -15.71 52.70 -70.16
C PRO A 257 -15.96 51.33 -69.46
N GLN A 258 -16.64 51.46 -68.31
CA GLN A 258 -17.59 50.56 -67.62
C GLN A 258 -18.17 49.34 -68.36
N LYS A 259 -18.28 48.23 -67.61
CA LYS A 259 -19.49 47.39 -67.58
C LYS A 259 -19.86 47.03 -66.13
N GLN A 260 -20.94 47.65 -65.66
CA GLN A 260 -21.72 47.18 -64.51
C GLN A 260 -22.60 46.01 -64.97
N THR A 261 -22.55 44.90 -64.24
CA THR A 261 -23.68 43.97 -64.13
C THR A 261 -23.83 43.57 -62.68
N ALA A 262 -24.94 43.99 -62.09
CA ALA A 262 -25.36 43.63 -60.75
C ALA A 262 -25.78 42.15 -60.70
N ALA A 263 -25.34 41.43 -59.67
CA ALA A 263 -25.98 40.20 -59.22
C ALA A 263 -25.88 40.11 -57.69
N ASN A 264 -27.04 40.31 -57.05
CA ASN A 264 -27.30 40.03 -55.64
C ASN A 264 -27.10 38.53 -55.34
N GLY A 265 -26.52 38.19 -54.17
CA GLY A 265 -26.76 36.87 -53.59
C GLY A 265 -25.69 36.33 -52.65
N ARG A 266 -25.92 36.53 -51.33
CA ARG A 266 -25.52 35.66 -50.20
C ARG A 266 -24.02 35.33 -50.04
N LYS A 267 -23.35 36.08 -49.14
CA LYS A 267 -22.13 35.61 -48.48
C LYS A 267 -22.46 34.42 -47.58
N SER A 268 -22.07 33.24 -48.02
CA SER A 268 -21.99 32.03 -47.20
C SER A 268 -20.89 32.21 -46.16
N TYR A 269 -21.24 32.07 -44.87
CA TYR A 269 -20.25 31.96 -43.80
C TYR A 269 -19.45 30.67 -44.00
N GLY A 270 -18.16 30.80 -44.28
CA GLY A 270 -17.26 29.67 -44.48
C GLY A 270 -17.04 28.89 -43.19
N GLY A 271 -17.64 27.71 -43.09
CA GLY A 271 -17.16 26.68 -42.19
C GLY A 271 -15.80 26.20 -42.68
N HIS A 272 -14.74 26.40 -41.88
CA HIS A 272 -13.43 25.84 -42.15
C HIS A 272 -13.48 24.31 -42.09
N GLN A 273 -13.68 23.66 -43.24
CA GLN A 273 -13.43 22.22 -43.37
C GLN A 273 -11.91 21.98 -43.32
N MET A 274 -11.41 21.43 -42.22
CA MET A 274 -10.02 20.94 -42.16
C MET A 274 -9.88 19.70 -43.04
N THR A 275 -9.09 19.82 -44.12
CA THR A 275 -8.62 18.69 -44.90
C THR A 275 -7.32 18.17 -44.28
N SER A 276 -7.28 16.89 -43.90
CA SER A 276 -6.11 16.24 -43.31
C SER A 276 -4.90 16.25 -44.26
N ASP A 277 -3.73 16.62 -43.73
CA ASP A 277 -2.44 16.61 -44.46
C ASP A 277 -1.66 15.28 -44.27
N ALA A 278 -2.30 14.26 -43.69
CA ALA A 278 -1.71 12.94 -43.45
C ALA A 278 -2.13 11.91 -44.51
N THR A 279 -1.17 11.10 -44.94
CA THR A 279 -1.44 10.00 -45.86
C THR A 279 -1.99 8.77 -45.12
N THR A 280 -2.76 7.94 -45.80
CA THR A 280 -3.27 6.67 -45.23
C THR A 280 -2.15 5.78 -44.66
N PRO A 281 -0.99 5.61 -45.32
CA PRO A 281 0.13 4.87 -44.73
C PRO A 281 0.69 5.48 -43.45
N GLN A 282 0.74 6.82 -43.33
CA GLN A 282 1.19 7.50 -42.11
C GLN A 282 0.24 7.24 -40.94
N LEU A 283 -1.07 7.33 -41.18
CA LEU A 283 -2.09 7.03 -40.18
C LEU A 283 -2.05 5.56 -39.76
N ALA A 284 -1.93 4.64 -40.72
CA ALA A 284 -1.83 3.21 -40.45
C ALA A 284 -0.57 2.87 -39.63
N ALA A 285 0.58 3.47 -39.95
CA ALA A 285 1.81 3.28 -39.20
C ALA A 285 1.66 3.79 -37.76
N LEU A 286 1.08 4.97 -37.55
CA LEU A 286 0.91 5.53 -36.22
C LEU A 286 -0.09 4.73 -35.37
N ALA A 287 -1.18 4.27 -35.97
CA ALA A 287 -2.14 3.36 -35.33
C ALA A 287 -1.48 2.03 -34.97
N GLY A 288 -0.65 1.47 -35.86
CA GLY A 288 0.10 0.23 -35.59
C GLY A 288 1.08 0.37 -34.43
N VAL A 289 1.88 1.45 -34.41
CA VAL A 289 2.83 1.72 -33.33
C VAL A 289 2.11 1.92 -31.99
N THR A 290 1.05 2.73 -31.94
CA THR A 290 0.32 2.96 -30.69
C THR A 290 -0.41 1.70 -30.22
N THR A 291 -0.93 0.86 -31.12
CA THR A 291 -1.49 -0.46 -30.77
C THR A 291 -0.43 -1.38 -30.16
N PHE A 292 0.77 -1.42 -30.74
CA PHE A 292 1.88 -2.20 -30.18
C PHE A 292 2.29 -1.69 -28.78
N LEU A 293 2.33 -0.37 -28.60
CA LEU A 293 2.61 0.26 -27.31
C LEU A 293 1.55 -0.11 -26.27
N LEU A 294 0.26 -0.07 -26.64
CA LEU A 294 -0.84 -0.47 -25.76
C LEU A 294 -0.69 -1.93 -25.32
N ILE A 295 -0.55 -2.86 -26.28
CA ILE A 295 -0.40 -4.29 -26.00
C ILE A 295 0.80 -4.52 -25.08
N SER A 296 1.93 -3.87 -25.36
CA SER A 296 3.13 -3.97 -24.53
C SER A 296 2.88 -3.44 -23.11
N GLY A 297 2.22 -2.29 -22.98
CA GLY A 297 1.88 -1.67 -21.69
C GLY A 297 0.91 -2.51 -20.85
N MET A 298 -0.02 -3.23 -21.50
CA MET A 298 -0.97 -4.12 -20.81
C MET A 298 -0.36 -5.48 -20.43
N VAL A 299 0.53 -6.03 -21.26
CA VAL A 299 1.06 -7.39 -21.09
C VAL A 299 2.33 -7.43 -20.23
N LEU A 300 3.27 -6.52 -20.43
CA LEU A 300 4.58 -6.57 -19.77
C LEU A 300 4.53 -6.54 -18.24
N PRO A 301 3.63 -5.76 -17.58
CA PRO A 301 3.47 -5.82 -16.13
C PRO A 301 3.13 -7.22 -15.61
N GLY A 302 2.38 -8.01 -16.39
CA GLY A 302 1.99 -9.38 -16.02
C GLY A 302 3.14 -10.37 -15.88
N PHE A 303 4.34 -10.03 -16.36
CA PHE A 303 5.55 -10.83 -16.09
C PHE A 303 6.22 -10.48 -14.75
N LYS A 304 5.81 -9.40 -14.10
CA LYS A 304 6.36 -8.95 -12.81
C LYS A 304 5.36 -9.07 -11.66
N VAL A 305 4.11 -8.69 -11.90
CA VAL A 305 3.06 -8.65 -10.89
C VAL A 305 1.92 -9.58 -11.24
N ASN A 306 1.23 -10.07 -10.22
CA ASN A 306 0.10 -10.97 -10.40
C ASN A 306 -1.18 -10.19 -10.77
N LEU A 307 -1.43 -10.04 -12.07
CA LEU A 307 -2.65 -9.37 -12.57
C LEU A 307 -3.93 -10.18 -12.37
N GLY A 308 -3.83 -11.43 -11.89
CA GLY A 308 -4.95 -12.28 -11.55
C GLY A 308 -5.61 -11.93 -10.22
N LEU A 309 -4.96 -11.10 -9.39
CA LEU A 309 -5.46 -10.72 -8.08
C LEU A 309 -6.38 -9.49 -8.16
N SER A 310 -7.34 -9.45 -7.24
CA SER A 310 -8.29 -8.37 -7.04
C SER A 310 -8.06 -7.67 -5.70
N VAL A 311 -8.75 -6.54 -5.49
CA VAL A 311 -8.75 -5.85 -4.19
C VAL A 311 -9.28 -6.74 -3.05
N ARG A 312 -10.10 -7.76 -3.33
CA ARG A 312 -10.57 -8.69 -2.28
C ARG A 312 -9.49 -9.68 -1.84
N ASP A 313 -8.54 -9.94 -2.73
CA ASP A 313 -7.46 -10.89 -2.47
C ASP A 313 -6.33 -10.25 -1.68
N VAL A 314 -6.06 -8.96 -1.88
CA VAL A 314 -4.88 -8.28 -1.31
C VAL A 314 -5.12 -6.84 -0.86
N GLY A 315 -6.33 -6.31 -0.99
CA GLY A 315 -6.66 -4.94 -0.60
C GLY A 315 -6.34 -4.70 0.87
N GLY A 316 -5.64 -3.61 1.14
CA GLY A 316 -5.18 -3.29 2.50
C GLY A 316 -3.82 -3.89 2.90
N ALA A 317 -3.27 -4.83 2.12
CA ALA A 317 -1.98 -5.41 2.38
C ALA A 317 -0.84 -4.40 2.14
N ILE A 318 0.10 -4.35 3.08
CA ILE A 318 1.33 -3.58 2.95
C ILE A 318 2.49 -4.56 3.15
N MET A 319 3.35 -4.68 2.15
CA MET A 319 4.43 -5.67 2.14
C MET A 319 5.72 -5.10 2.76
N PRO A 320 6.58 -5.96 3.34
CA PRO A 320 7.86 -5.50 3.87
C PRO A 320 8.79 -5.04 2.74
N PRO A 321 9.62 -4.00 2.98
CA PRO A 321 10.59 -3.55 1.99
C PRO A 321 11.59 -4.66 1.62
N GLY A 322 11.81 -4.84 0.32
CA GLY A 322 12.73 -5.84 -0.24
C GLY A 322 12.11 -7.23 -0.43
N MET A 323 10.84 -7.42 -0.08
CA MET A 323 10.15 -8.68 -0.36
C MET A 323 9.92 -8.87 -1.86
N ILE A 324 10.26 -10.06 -2.35
CA ILE A 324 10.04 -10.44 -3.74
C ILE A 324 8.60 -10.91 -3.90
N MET A 325 7.85 -10.21 -4.75
CA MET A 325 6.53 -10.64 -5.21
C MET A 325 6.57 -10.83 -6.72
N THR A 326 6.21 -12.03 -7.16
CA THR A 326 6.21 -12.44 -8.56
C THR A 326 4.79 -12.63 -9.07
N PHE A 327 4.65 -12.82 -10.38
CA PHE A 327 3.35 -13.01 -11.04
C PHE A 327 2.57 -14.24 -10.55
N ASP A 328 3.24 -15.19 -9.89
CA ASP A 328 2.68 -16.42 -9.34
C ASP A 328 2.51 -16.39 -7.82
N THR A 329 2.88 -15.29 -7.14
CA THR A 329 2.65 -15.16 -5.69
C THR A 329 1.13 -15.09 -5.42
N PRO A 330 0.55 -16.01 -4.62
CA PRO A 330 -0.89 -16.00 -4.32
C PRO A 330 -1.28 -14.87 -3.36
N GLY A 331 -2.52 -14.39 -3.46
CA GLY A 331 -3.03 -13.33 -2.58
C GLY A 331 -3.04 -13.71 -1.10
N GLU A 332 -3.35 -14.97 -0.77
CA GLU A 332 -3.29 -15.46 0.62
C GLU A 332 -1.87 -15.41 1.19
N ALA A 333 -0.86 -15.79 0.40
CA ALA A 333 0.54 -15.65 0.81
C ALA A 333 0.90 -14.16 1.03
N MET A 334 0.43 -13.26 0.17
CA MET A 334 0.63 -11.82 0.35
C MET A 334 -0.01 -11.31 1.64
N LYS A 335 -1.23 -11.76 1.96
CA LYS A 335 -1.89 -11.46 3.23
C LYS A 335 -1.06 -11.95 4.40
N ASP A 336 -0.59 -13.19 4.36
CA ASP A 336 0.19 -13.79 5.45
C ASP A 336 1.50 -13.06 5.72
N MET A 337 2.14 -12.51 4.69
CA MET A 337 3.36 -11.72 4.77
C MET A 337 3.14 -10.22 5.09
N ALA A 338 1.90 -9.73 4.97
CA ALA A 338 1.59 -8.31 5.09
C ALA A 338 1.75 -7.78 6.52
N ALA A 339 1.97 -6.46 6.62
CA ALA A 339 2.02 -5.74 7.88
C ALA A 339 0.74 -5.91 8.70
N VAL A 340 0.89 -5.89 10.02
CA VAL A 340 -0.23 -5.68 10.94
C VAL A 340 -0.79 -4.29 10.71
N ASN A 341 -2.11 -4.19 10.52
CA ASN A 341 -2.77 -2.90 10.30
C ASN A 341 -2.81 -2.10 11.62
N PRO A 342 -2.11 -0.96 11.73
CA PRO A 342 -2.06 -0.19 12.97
C PRO A 342 -3.43 0.37 13.40
N ARG A 343 -4.40 0.47 12.47
CA ARG A 343 -5.76 0.93 12.75
C ARG A 343 -6.58 -0.09 13.56
N GLN A 344 -6.13 -1.34 13.63
CA GLN A 344 -6.81 -2.43 14.36
C GLN A 344 -6.28 -2.62 15.79
N VAL A 345 -5.28 -1.82 16.21
CA VAL A 345 -4.73 -1.86 17.57
C VAL A 345 -5.80 -1.42 18.58
N VAL A 346 -6.22 -2.32 19.46
CA VAL A 346 -7.24 -2.06 20.49
C VAL A 346 -6.65 -1.67 21.85
N TYR A 347 -5.38 -1.95 22.08
CA TYR A 347 -4.68 -1.66 23.33
C TYR A 347 -3.23 -1.23 23.08
N LYS A 348 -2.76 -0.26 23.87
CA LYS A 348 -1.37 0.20 23.85
C LYS A 348 -0.77 -0.07 25.23
N ALA A 349 0.17 -1.00 25.30
CA ALA A 349 0.83 -1.34 26.55
C ALA A 349 1.75 -0.18 27.00
N PRO A 350 1.86 0.08 28.31
CA PRO A 350 2.92 0.93 28.86
C PRO A 350 4.33 0.44 28.49
N ALA A 351 5.34 1.31 28.54
CA ALA A 351 6.71 0.96 28.17
C ALA A 351 7.32 -0.08 29.13
N GLU A 352 6.98 0.06 30.40
CA GLU A 352 7.38 -0.78 31.53
C GLU A 352 6.64 -2.12 31.60
N ALA A 353 5.56 -2.30 30.84
CA ALA A 353 4.73 -3.50 30.87
C ALA A 353 5.57 -4.77 30.68
N ARG A 354 5.29 -5.80 31.48
CA ARG A 354 5.92 -7.12 31.40
C ARG A 354 4.88 -8.15 30.99
N GLY A 355 5.24 -9.05 30.07
CA GLY A 355 4.41 -10.18 29.68
C GLY A 355 4.61 -11.39 30.57
N ASP A 356 4.06 -12.54 30.19
CA ASP A 356 4.20 -13.79 30.95
C ASP A 356 3.71 -13.69 32.41
N ASN A 357 2.75 -12.78 32.67
CA ASN A 357 2.10 -12.69 33.98
C ASN A 357 1.25 -13.94 34.20
N VAL A 358 1.23 -14.46 35.43
CA VAL A 358 0.41 -15.63 35.79
C VAL A 358 -1.07 -15.29 35.63
N LEU A 359 -1.79 -16.16 34.92
CA LEU A 359 -3.24 -16.10 34.83
C LEU A 359 -3.84 -16.97 35.94
N GLU A 360 -4.49 -16.35 36.91
CA GLU A 360 -5.15 -17.08 37.99
C GLU A 360 -6.47 -17.69 37.50
N PRO A 361 -6.71 -19.00 37.73
CA PRO A 361 -7.97 -19.63 37.38
C PRO A 361 -9.09 -19.28 38.36
N ARG A 362 -10.32 -19.28 37.87
CA ARG A 362 -11.50 -19.44 38.73
C ARG A 362 -11.76 -20.92 38.95
N ILE A 363 -12.10 -21.33 40.17
CA ILE A 363 -12.48 -22.71 40.45
C ILE A 363 -14.00 -22.84 40.37
N GLU A 364 -14.51 -23.62 39.41
CA GLU A 364 -15.93 -23.89 39.23
C GLU A 364 -16.16 -25.41 39.37
N ASN A 365 -16.77 -25.86 40.47
CA ASN A 365 -17.03 -27.29 40.75
C ASN A 365 -15.79 -28.20 40.63
N GLY A 366 -14.63 -27.72 41.11
CA GLY A 366 -13.37 -28.46 41.03
C GLY A 366 -12.64 -28.36 39.68
N VAL A 367 -13.18 -27.59 38.72
CA VAL A 367 -12.54 -27.32 37.42
C VAL A 367 -11.80 -25.99 37.47
N LYS A 368 -10.56 -25.94 37.00
CA LYS A 368 -9.80 -24.68 36.81
C LYS A 368 -10.26 -24.02 35.51
N VAL A 369 -10.91 -22.87 35.63
CA VAL A 369 -11.47 -22.11 34.51
C VAL A 369 -10.63 -20.89 34.20
N PHE A 370 -10.16 -20.80 32.96
CA PHE A 370 -9.40 -19.66 32.44
C PHE A 370 -10.17 -18.95 31.33
N ASP A 371 -10.05 -17.64 31.23
CA ASP A 371 -10.49 -16.88 30.06
C ASP A 371 -9.27 -16.34 29.31
N ILE A 372 -9.23 -16.63 28.01
CA ILE A 372 -8.18 -16.17 27.10
C ILE A 372 -8.84 -15.42 25.96
N GLU A 373 -8.35 -14.21 25.65
CA GLU A 373 -8.75 -13.46 24.47
C GLU A 373 -7.54 -13.14 23.58
N ALA A 374 -7.70 -13.27 22.27
CA ALA A 374 -6.71 -12.81 21.29
C ALA A 374 -7.11 -11.44 20.75
N SER A 375 -6.17 -10.51 20.68
CA SER A 375 -6.40 -9.16 20.13
C SER A 375 -5.11 -8.53 19.58
N ILE A 376 -5.23 -7.52 18.72
CA ILE A 376 -4.09 -6.76 18.21
C ILE A 376 -3.76 -5.63 19.19
N ILE A 377 -2.52 -5.60 19.67
CA ILE A 377 -2.02 -4.59 20.61
C ILE A 377 -0.76 -3.92 20.10
N ARG A 378 -0.42 -2.77 20.66
CA ARG A 378 0.93 -2.19 20.55
C ARG A 378 1.72 -2.53 21.81
N TRP A 379 2.84 -3.24 21.63
CA TRP A 379 3.72 -3.73 22.69
C TRP A 379 5.11 -3.09 22.58
N ASN A 380 5.67 -2.60 23.69
CA ASN A 380 7.02 -2.02 23.69
C ASN A 380 8.06 -3.12 23.95
N ILE A 381 8.96 -3.35 22.99
CA ILE A 381 10.10 -4.27 23.16
C ILE A 381 11.35 -3.56 23.71
N LEU A 382 11.42 -2.24 23.49
CA LEU A 382 12.36 -1.26 24.06
C LEU A 382 11.58 0.02 24.40
N PRO A 383 12.15 1.01 25.13
CA PRO A 383 11.41 2.21 25.54
C PRO A 383 10.89 3.05 24.35
N ASP A 384 11.60 3.02 23.23
CA ASP A 384 11.34 3.78 22.01
C ASP A 384 10.98 2.90 20.80
N VAL A 385 10.96 1.58 20.97
CA VAL A 385 10.62 0.62 19.91
C VAL A 385 9.41 -0.22 20.33
N SER A 386 8.31 -0.03 19.61
CA SER A 386 7.08 -0.82 19.78
C SER A 386 6.76 -1.66 18.55
N VAL A 387 6.16 -2.83 18.77
CA VAL A 387 5.61 -3.71 17.73
C VAL A 387 4.10 -3.78 17.85
N GLU A 388 3.42 -3.89 16.70
CA GLU A 388 2.02 -4.26 16.62
C GLU A 388 1.93 -5.79 16.66
N ALA A 389 1.48 -6.32 17.79
CA ALA A 389 1.50 -7.75 18.11
C ALA A 389 0.10 -8.34 18.21
N TYR A 390 -0.04 -9.61 17.86
CA TYR A 390 -1.21 -10.40 18.18
C TYR A 390 -0.96 -11.01 19.56
N ALA A 391 -1.81 -10.71 20.53
CA ALA A 391 -1.52 -11.00 21.94
C ALA A 391 -2.69 -11.68 22.65
N TYR A 392 -2.37 -12.67 23.47
CA TYR A 392 -3.29 -13.23 24.45
C TYR A 392 -3.37 -12.30 25.67
N ASN A 393 -4.59 -11.93 26.08
CA ASN A 393 -4.89 -11.09 27.25
C ASN A 393 -4.02 -9.82 27.32
N ARG A 394 -3.77 -9.19 26.16
CA ARG A 394 -3.11 -7.88 26.03
C ARG A 394 -1.68 -7.82 26.57
N GLN A 395 -0.97 -8.93 26.51
CA GLN A 395 0.44 -9.00 26.88
C GLN A 395 1.22 -9.91 25.94
N VAL A 396 2.52 -9.65 25.81
CA VAL A 396 3.45 -10.49 25.04
C VAL A 396 4.66 -10.79 25.93
N PRO A 397 4.96 -12.07 26.22
CA PRO A 397 4.18 -13.26 25.90
C PRO A 397 2.80 -13.22 26.52
N GLY A 398 1.91 -14.08 26.01
CA GLY A 398 0.62 -14.35 26.64
C GLY A 398 0.79 -14.79 28.10
N PRO A 399 -0.31 -14.78 28.88
CA PRO A 399 -0.26 -15.15 30.29
C PRO A 399 0.37 -16.53 30.53
N ARG A 400 1.11 -16.65 31.62
CA ARG A 400 1.58 -17.95 32.10
C ARG A 400 0.41 -18.72 32.69
N ILE A 401 0.17 -19.92 32.18
CA ILE A 401 -0.80 -20.85 32.76
C ILE A 401 -0.02 -21.82 33.65
N GLN A 402 -0.43 -21.94 34.90
CA GLN A 402 0.18 -22.86 35.87
C GLN A 402 -0.84 -23.90 36.33
N LEU A 403 -0.50 -25.17 36.14
CA LEU A 403 -1.34 -26.31 36.46
C LEU A 403 -0.58 -27.31 37.32
N THR A 404 -1.30 -28.30 37.80
CA THR A 404 -0.79 -29.50 38.46
C THR A 404 -1.33 -30.71 37.71
N GLU A 405 -0.48 -31.73 37.56
CA GLU A 405 -0.87 -33.02 36.99
C GLU A 405 -2.14 -33.56 37.68
N GLY A 406 -3.14 -33.92 36.88
CA GLY A 406 -4.45 -34.36 37.32
C GLY A 406 -5.52 -33.25 37.40
N ASP A 407 -5.16 -31.98 37.21
CA ASP A 407 -6.14 -30.89 37.12
C ASP A 407 -7.11 -31.12 35.96
N HIS A 408 -8.41 -30.87 36.21
CA HIS A 408 -9.40 -30.71 35.16
C HIS A 408 -9.52 -29.23 34.80
N VAL A 409 -9.37 -28.91 33.51
CA VAL A 409 -9.20 -27.53 33.04
C VAL A 409 -10.23 -27.21 31.98
N ARG A 410 -10.79 -26.00 32.06
CA ARG A 410 -11.68 -25.41 31.05
C ARG A 410 -11.15 -24.04 30.64
N ILE A 411 -10.86 -23.85 29.37
CA ILE A 411 -10.31 -22.61 28.84
C ILE A 411 -11.30 -22.02 27.84
N LYS A 412 -11.89 -20.90 28.21
CA LYS A 412 -12.83 -20.14 27.39
C LYS A 412 -12.04 -19.16 26.54
N PHE A 413 -11.89 -19.49 25.26
CA PHE A 413 -11.18 -18.67 24.30
C PHE A 413 -12.14 -17.75 23.54
N ARG A 414 -11.77 -16.47 23.40
CA ARG A 414 -12.47 -15.48 22.58
C ARG A 414 -11.54 -14.88 21.53
N ASN A 415 -11.97 -14.90 20.27
CA ASN A 415 -11.23 -14.28 19.19
C ASN A 415 -11.70 -12.83 18.96
N ASN A 416 -10.88 -11.83 19.30
CA ASN A 416 -11.11 -10.43 18.94
C ASN A 416 -10.17 -9.94 17.81
N LEU A 417 -9.52 -10.85 17.08
CA LEU A 417 -8.74 -10.53 15.88
C LEU A 417 -9.67 -10.28 14.68
N PRO A 418 -9.19 -9.58 13.64
CA PRO A 418 -9.92 -9.40 12.38
C PRO A 418 -9.93 -10.65 11.48
N GLU A 419 -9.22 -11.70 11.88
CA GLU A 419 -9.07 -12.96 11.15
C GLU A 419 -9.36 -14.16 12.08
N SER A 420 -9.56 -15.35 11.50
CA SER A 420 -9.77 -16.56 12.30
C SER A 420 -8.50 -16.98 13.04
N THR A 421 -8.66 -17.70 14.15
CA THR A 421 -7.54 -18.30 14.88
C THR A 421 -8.00 -19.51 15.68
N THR A 422 -7.07 -20.18 16.34
CA THR A 422 -7.29 -21.26 17.31
C THR A 422 -6.21 -21.21 18.39
N VAL A 423 -6.31 -22.03 19.42
CA VAL A 423 -5.24 -22.23 20.41
C VAL A 423 -4.84 -23.70 20.42
N HIS A 424 -3.55 -23.97 20.25
CA HIS A 424 -2.95 -25.31 20.37
C HIS A 424 -2.12 -25.42 21.64
N TRP A 425 -2.24 -26.55 22.32
CA TRP A 425 -1.59 -26.85 23.60
C TRP A 425 -0.34 -27.70 23.37
N HIS A 426 0.75 -27.05 23.00
CA HIS A 426 1.92 -27.70 22.44
C HIS A 426 2.54 -28.74 23.40
N GLY A 427 2.49 -29.99 22.95
CA GLY A 427 3.02 -31.15 23.66
C GLY A 427 2.05 -31.80 24.65
N LEU A 428 0.83 -31.29 24.83
CA LEU A 428 -0.17 -31.94 25.66
C LEU A 428 -0.82 -33.15 25.00
N ILE A 429 -1.08 -34.17 25.81
CA ILE A 429 -1.98 -35.28 25.45
C ILE A 429 -3.41 -34.84 25.76
N VAL A 430 -4.15 -34.43 24.73
CA VAL A 430 -5.54 -33.99 24.83
C VAL A 430 -6.45 -34.76 23.87
N PRO A 431 -7.77 -34.79 24.08
CA PRO A 431 -8.72 -35.23 23.06
C PRO A 431 -8.50 -34.44 21.76
N ASN A 432 -8.65 -35.08 20.61
CA ASN A 432 -8.32 -34.49 19.31
C ASN A 432 -9.06 -33.16 19.07
N GLU A 433 -10.34 -33.08 19.46
CA GLU A 433 -11.17 -31.88 19.30
C GLU A 433 -10.72 -30.69 20.18
N MET A 434 -9.82 -30.94 21.13
CA MET A 434 -9.23 -29.94 22.03
C MET A 434 -7.80 -29.58 21.62
N ASP A 435 -7.26 -30.17 20.55
CA ASP A 435 -5.86 -30.02 20.17
C ASP A 435 -5.54 -28.66 19.56
N GLY A 436 -6.43 -28.04 18.79
CA GLY A 436 -6.21 -26.69 18.24
C GLY A 436 -5.89 -26.54 16.75
N PRO A 437 -5.39 -27.54 15.99
CA PRO A 437 -5.12 -27.36 14.56
C PRO A 437 -6.36 -26.97 13.73
N ALA A 438 -6.34 -25.77 13.17
CA ALA A 438 -7.44 -25.20 12.41
C ALA A 438 -7.74 -26.01 11.14
N LYS A 439 -9.02 -26.27 10.85
CA LYS A 439 -9.53 -27.04 9.70
C LYS A 439 -9.12 -28.53 9.68
N ILE A 440 -8.35 -29.00 10.66
CA ILE A 440 -7.92 -30.39 10.80
C ILE A 440 -8.57 -31.04 12.03
N ALA A 441 -8.28 -30.51 13.21
CA ALA A 441 -8.79 -31.02 14.48
C ALA A 441 -10.07 -30.30 14.92
N GLN A 442 -10.22 -29.03 14.55
CA GLN A 442 -11.41 -28.23 14.82
C GLN A 442 -11.69 -27.18 13.73
N PRO A 443 -12.92 -26.65 13.63
CA PRO A 443 -13.20 -25.43 12.89
C PRO A 443 -12.41 -24.24 13.46
N PRO A 444 -11.88 -23.32 12.60
CA PRO A 444 -11.28 -22.08 13.07
C PRO A 444 -12.28 -21.23 13.86
N VAL A 445 -11.82 -20.55 14.91
CA VAL A 445 -12.63 -19.60 15.67
C VAL A 445 -12.70 -18.30 14.88
N ALA A 446 -13.85 -18.01 14.28
CA ALA A 446 -14.05 -16.80 13.48
C ALA A 446 -13.89 -15.49 14.31
N PRO A 447 -13.65 -14.34 13.66
CA PRO A 447 -13.66 -13.03 14.33
C PRO A 447 -14.91 -12.81 15.18
N GLY A 448 -14.73 -12.41 16.45
CA GLY A 448 -15.80 -12.25 17.44
C GLY A 448 -16.32 -13.56 18.05
N GLY A 449 -15.89 -14.70 17.53
CA GLY A 449 -16.29 -16.04 17.97
C GLY A 449 -15.64 -16.48 19.28
N GLN A 450 -16.09 -17.61 19.78
CA GLN A 450 -15.59 -18.24 21.01
C GLN A 450 -15.45 -19.75 20.83
N TYR A 451 -14.54 -20.35 21.58
CA TYR A 451 -14.37 -21.79 21.67
C TYR A 451 -13.98 -22.17 23.11
N THR A 452 -14.42 -23.32 23.59
CA THR A 452 -14.06 -23.81 24.93
C THR A 452 -13.22 -25.08 24.79
N TYR A 453 -12.01 -25.02 25.30
CA TYR A 453 -11.12 -26.18 25.42
C TYR A 453 -11.33 -26.80 26.80
N GLU A 454 -11.58 -28.09 26.89
CA GLU A 454 -11.81 -28.77 28.17
C GLU A 454 -11.16 -30.15 28.18
N PHE A 455 -10.23 -30.37 29.11
CA PHE A 455 -9.46 -31.60 29.22
C PHE A 455 -8.87 -31.78 30.62
N THR A 456 -8.45 -33.01 30.94
CA THR A 456 -7.71 -33.32 32.15
C THR A 456 -6.23 -33.43 31.83
N VAL A 457 -5.39 -32.78 32.61
CA VAL A 457 -3.94 -32.81 32.41
C VAL A 457 -3.35 -34.10 32.95
N SER A 458 -2.71 -34.89 32.08
CA SER A 458 -2.11 -36.18 32.43
C SER A 458 -0.59 -36.18 32.54
N GLN A 459 0.05 -35.04 32.28
CA GLN A 459 1.50 -34.90 32.21
C GLN A 459 2.00 -33.79 33.14
N SER A 460 3.31 -33.67 33.31
CA SER A 460 3.97 -32.59 34.05
C SER A 460 5.21 -32.12 33.30
N GLY A 461 5.65 -30.88 33.51
CA GLY A 461 6.81 -30.29 32.84
C GLY A 461 6.59 -28.91 32.23
N THR A 462 7.52 -28.51 31.36
CA THR A 462 7.52 -27.24 30.63
C THR A 462 6.88 -27.39 29.25
N TYR A 463 5.72 -26.77 29.07
CA TYR A 463 4.97 -26.69 27.82
C TYR A 463 4.66 -25.23 27.48
N PHE A 464 3.97 -25.02 26.36
CA PHE A 464 3.49 -23.70 25.95
C PHE A 464 2.23 -23.86 25.10
N TYR A 465 1.57 -22.76 24.81
CA TYR A 465 0.42 -22.72 23.92
C TYR A 465 0.62 -21.63 22.87
N HIS A 466 0.06 -21.82 21.68
CA HIS A 466 0.19 -20.87 20.58
C HIS A 466 -0.97 -20.98 19.58
N SER A 467 -1.09 -20.02 18.67
CA SER A 467 -2.07 -20.12 17.58
C SER A 467 -1.73 -21.24 16.60
N HIS A 468 -2.74 -21.91 16.04
CA HIS A 468 -2.55 -22.95 15.02
C HIS A 468 -3.45 -22.75 13.78
N ASP A 469 -3.71 -21.49 13.45
CA ASP A 469 -4.23 -20.99 12.18
C ASP A 469 -3.20 -20.00 11.63
N HIS A 470 -2.68 -20.21 10.42
CA HIS A 470 -1.56 -19.45 9.85
C HIS A 470 -0.41 -19.21 10.85
N PRO A 471 0.18 -20.28 11.45
CA PRO A 471 1.10 -20.15 12.58
C PRO A 471 2.35 -19.34 12.22
N ASP A 472 2.86 -19.46 11.00
CA ASP A 472 3.97 -18.67 10.45
C ASP A 472 3.75 -17.16 10.62
N ARG A 473 2.51 -16.69 10.39
CA ARG A 473 2.07 -15.33 10.67
C ARG A 473 1.73 -15.10 12.13
N GLN A 474 0.71 -15.79 12.65
CA GLN A 474 0.04 -15.42 13.89
C GLN A 474 0.91 -15.65 15.14
N GLN A 475 1.68 -16.75 15.17
CA GLN A 475 2.63 -17.00 16.25
C GLN A 475 3.86 -16.09 16.10
N GLY A 476 4.32 -15.84 14.86
CA GLY A 476 5.37 -14.86 14.55
C GLY A 476 5.01 -13.43 14.98
N LEU A 477 3.72 -13.11 15.07
CA LEU A 477 3.19 -11.83 15.56
C LEU A 477 2.91 -11.80 17.06
N GLY A 478 3.10 -12.91 17.80
CA GLY A 478 3.07 -12.90 19.27
C GLY A 478 2.02 -13.80 19.94
N LEU A 479 1.24 -14.59 19.20
CA LEU A 479 0.27 -15.53 19.80
C LEU A 479 0.94 -16.77 20.37
N TYR A 480 1.61 -16.61 21.50
CA TYR A 480 2.20 -17.69 22.28
C TYR A 480 2.18 -17.36 23.78
N GLY A 481 2.29 -18.36 24.64
CA GLY A 481 2.46 -18.19 26.09
C GLY A 481 2.89 -19.49 26.79
N ALA A 482 3.49 -19.37 27.97
CA ALA A 482 4.01 -20.52 28.70
C ALA A 482 2.90 -21.30 29.42
N LEU A 483 3.01 -22.63 29.42
CA LEU A 483 2.15 -23.56 30.13
C LEU A 483 3.02 -24.46 31.01
N LEU A 484 3.03 -24.21 32.32
CA LEU A 484 3.86 -24.95 33.26
C LEU A 484 2.99 -25.87 34.09
N ILE A 485 3.39 -27.13 34.21
CA ILE A 485 2.60 -28.15 34.89
C ILE A 485 3.46 -28.81 35.96
N ALA A 486 3.12 -28.60 37.23
CA ALA A 486 3.81 -29.26 38.34
C ALA A 486 3.42 -30.74 38.42
N PRO A 487 4.35 -31.66 38.72
CA PRO A 487 4.00 -33.06 38.96
C PRO A 487 3.13 -33.19 40.20
N LYS A 488 2.26 -34.20 40.21
CA LYS A 488 1.41 -34.48 41.37
C LYS A 488 2.24 -34.88 42.59
N ASP A 489 3.30 -35.65 42.36
CA ASP A 489 4.33 -35.91 43.36
C ASP A 489 5.45 -34.88 43.24
N SER A 490 5.53 -33.97 44.21
CA SER A 490 6.56 -32.94 44.26
C SER A 490 8.00 -33.48 44.32
N ALA A 491 8.20 -34.74 44.69
CA ALA A 491 9.51 -35.40 44.69
C ALA A 491 10.02 -35.72 43.28
N ALA A 492 9.12 -35.80 42.29
CA ALA A 492 9.48 -36.02 40.89
C ALA A 492 10.02 -34.75 40.20
N ASP A 493 9.83 -33.56 40.80
CA ASP A 493 10.30 -32.29 40.25
C ASP A 493 11.78 -32.04 40.56
N VAL A 494 12.49 -31.47 39.59
CA VAL A 494 13.88 -31.05 39.76
C VAL A 494 13.93 -29.77 40.57
N LYS A 495 14.49 -29.84 41.78
CA LYS A 495 14.59 -28.70 42.70
C LYS A 495 15.73 -27.76 42.33
N ALA A 496 15.46 -26.47 42.48
CA ALA A 496 16.44 -25.39 42.46
C ALA A 496 15.99 -24.27 43.42
N ASP A 497 16.90 -23.40 43.84
CA ASP A 497 16.57 -22.28 44.73
C ASP A 497 15.70 -21.22 44.03
N LEU A 498 15.87 -21.08 42.71
CA LEU A 498 15.13 -20.15 41.86
C LEU A 498 14.64 -20.86 40.60
N GLU A 499 13.52 -20.41 40.05
CA GLU A 499 13.04 -20.81 38.72
C GLU A 499 12.83 -19.58 37.84
N TYR A 500 13.22 -19.68 36.58
CA TYR A 500 13.03 -18.60 35.61
C TYR A 500 12.67 -19.16 34.23
N THR A 501 11.58 -18.66 33.66
CA THR A 501 11.12 -19.07 32.33
C THR A 501 11.60 -18.07 31.29
N ILE A 502 12.13 -18.57 30.18
CA ILE A 502 12.60 -17.79 29.04
C ILE A 502 11.83 -18.24 27.81
N GLN A 503 10.94 -17.37 27.31
CA GLN A 503 10.25 -17.52 26.04
C GLN A 503 10.96 -16.67 24.99
N LEU A 504 11.39 -17.33 23.90
CA LEU A 504 12.18 -16.74 22.82
C LEU A 504 11.27 -16.27 21.69
N GLN A 505 11.46 -15.06 21.21
CA GLN A 505 10.70 -14.54 20.07
C GLN A 505 11.53 -13.62 19.19
N GLU A 506 11.09 -13.51 17.93
CA GLU A 506 11.68 -12.72 16.87
C GLU A 506 10.65 -11.76 16.29
N TRP A 507 11.10 -10.58 15.86
CA TRP A 507 10.24 -9.55 15.32
C TRP A 507 10.85 -8.92 14.07
N LEU A 508 9.99 -8.61 13.11
CA LEU A 508 10.33 -7.75 11.97
C LEU A 508 9.61 -6.41 12.12
N LYS A 509 10.39 -5.35 12.34
CA LYS A 509 9.90 -3.96 12.32
C LYS A 509 10.65 -3.15 11.27
N ARG A 510 9.94 -2.66 10.25
CA ARG A 510 10.48 -1.80 9.19
C ARG A 510 9.52 -0.67 8.90
N GLU A 511 10.07 0.53 8.68
CA GLU A 511 9.28 1.71 8.32
C GLU A 511 8.01 1.89 9.17
N TRP A 512 8.17 1.83 10.50
CA TRP A 512 7.10 2.01 11.49
C TRP A 512 6.09 0.87 11.61
N LEU A 513 6.05 -0.06 10.66
CA LEU A 513 5.15 -1.21 10.63
C LEU A 513 5.80 -2.46 11.22
N THR A 514 4.97 -3.31 11.79
CA THR A 514 5.35 -4.68 12.19
C THR A 514 4.84 -5.65 11.14
N TYR A 515 5.72 -6.55 10.75
CA TYR A 515 5.47 -7.65 9.83
C TYR A 515 5.74 -8.97 10.57
N PRO A 516 5.14 -10.08 10.16
CA PRO A 516 5.57 -11.38 10.65
C PRO A 516 7.02 -11.63 10.23
N ALA A 517 7.83 -12.10 11.19
CA ALA A 517 9.19 -12.53 10.90
C ALA A 517 9.16 -13.89 10.19
N MET A 518 9.87 -14.01 9.07
CA MET A 518 9.87 -15.20 8.21
C MET A 518 11.27 -15.45 7.62
N LEU A 519 11.61 -16.72 7.36
CA LEU A 519 12.86 -17.13 6.71
C LEU A 519 12.86 -16.88 5.19
N MET A 520 12.61 -15.64 4.78
CA MET A 520 12.59 -15.25 3.37
C MET A 520 13.11 -13.83 3.16
N GLU A 521 13.47 -13.51 1.92
CA GLU A 521 13.96 -12.19 1.56
C GLU A 521 12.94 -11.09 1.88
N GLY A 522 13.40 -10.01 2.52
CA GLY A 522 12.55 -8.95 3.06
C GLY A 522 11.83 -9.30 4.37
N GLY A 523 11.68 -10.59 4.72
CA GLY A 523 10.96 -11.10 5.90
C GLY A 523 11.83 -11.42 7.13
N LEU A 524 13.16 -11.40 7.00
CA LEU A 524 14.07 -11.74 8.11
C LEU A 524 13.93 -10.79 9.31
N PRO A 525 13.91 -11.31 10.56
CA PRO A 525 13.77 -10.50 11.77
C PRO A 525 14.95 -9.55 11.98
N ASN A 526 14.68 -8.42 12.63
CA ASN A 526 15.70 -7.45 13.04
C ASN A 526 15.65 -7.11 14.53
N TYR A 527 14.68 -7.65 15.27
CA TYR A 527 14.63 -7.57 16.73
C TYR A 527 14.36 -8.95 17.31
N PHE A 528 14.87 -9.19 18.51
CA PHE A 528 14.72 -10.45 19.21
C PHE A 528 14.43 -10.20 20.68
N THR A 529 13.61 -11.02 21.31
CA THR A 529 13.11 -10.75 22.66
C THR A 529 13.08 -11.97 23.55
N ILE A 530 13.50 -11.81 24.80
CA ILE A 530 13.21 -12.72 25.91
C ILE A 530 12.00 -12.16 26.66
N ASN A 531 10.96 -12.96 26.80
CA ASN A 531 9.74 -12.58 27.53
C ASN A 531 9.20 -11.21 27.08
N GLY A 532 9.19 -10.97 25.76
CA GLY A 532 8.61 -9.78 25.14
C GLY A 532 9.46 -8.51 25.28
N LYS A 533 10.67 -8.59 25.84
CA LYS A 533 11.62 -7.48 25.92
C LYS A 533 12.93 -7.82 25.24
N SER A 534 13.56 -6.81 24.66
CA SER A 534 14.91 -6.92 24.14
C SER A 534 15.90 -6.30 25.13
N TYR A 535 17.10 -6.85 25.28
CA TYR A 535 18.13 -6.21 26.11
C TYR A 535 18.41 -4.78 25.61
N PRO A 536 18.53 -3.77 26.48
CA PRO A 536 18.73 -3.84 27.93
C PRO A 536 17.46 -3.84 28.80
N GLU A 537 16.27 -4.01 28.20
CA GLU A 537 15.00 -4.02 28.94
C GLU A 537 14.57 -5.40 29.44
N THR A 538 15.35 -6.44 29.14
CA THR A 538 15.19 -7.75 29.76
C THR A 538 15.50 -7.71 31.25
N ASP A 539 14.92 -8.63 32.01
CA ASP A 539 15.09 -8.64 33.46
C ASP A 539 16.53 -9.01 33.86
N THR A 540 16.89 -8.66 35.11
CA THR A 540 18.12 -9.15 35.75
C THR A 540 17.72 -10.07 36.88
N VAL A 541 18.22 -11.31 36.87
CA VAL A 541 17.97 -12.27 37.95
C VAL A 541 19.06 -12.13 38.99
N PHE A 542 18.68 -11.82 40.23
CA PHE A 542 19.62 -11.66 41.34
C PHE A 542 19.78 -12.98 42.08
N MET A 543 21.02 -13.38 42.32
CA MET A 543 21.38 -14.63 42.99
C MET A 543 22.48 -14.40 44.01
N LYS A 544 22.63 -15.31 44.96
CA LYS A 544 23.78 -15.41 45.88
C LYS A 544 24.68 -16.56 45.46
N VAL A 545 25.98 -16.43 45.72
CA VAL A 545 26.91 -17.55 45.56
C VAL A 545 26.40 -18.79 46.32
N GLY A 546 26.41 -19.94 45.65
CA GLY A 546 25.89 -21.21 46.15
C GLY A 546 24.47 -21.55 45.71
N GLN A 547 23.66 -20.56 45.29
CA GLN A 547 22.30 -20.82 44.82
C GLN A 547 22.27 -21.50 43.46
N THR A 548 21.20 -22.26 43.23
CA THR A 548 20.86 -22.90 41.97
C THR A 548 19.65 -22.23 41.32
N ILE A 549 19.64 -22.16 39.99
CA ILE A 549 18.51 -21.68 39.20
C ILE A 549 18.13 -22.72 38.15
N LYS A 550 16.83 -23.07 38.10
CA LYS A 550 16.24 -23.84 37.02
C LYS A 550 15.74 -22.87 35.95
N ILE A 551 16.42 -22.82 34.81
CA ILE A 551 16.03 -22.00 33.67
C ILE A 551 15.25 -22.88 32.69
N ARG A 552 14.03 -22.47 32.36
CA ARG A 552 13.14 -23.14 31.40
C ARG A 552 13.20 -22.39 30.08
N PHE A 553 13.97 -22.88 29.12
CA PHE A 553 13.99 -22.34 27.78
C PHE A 553 12.80 -22.87 26.97
N ILE A 554 12.05 -21.98 26.34
CA ILE A 554 10.91 -22.30 25.50
C ILE A 554 11.12 -21.62 24.14
N GLY A 555 11.28 -22.42 23.09
CA GLY A 555 11.36 -21.98 21.70
C GLY A 555 9.99 -21.60 21.16
N THR A 556 9.43 -20.48 21.65
CA THR A 556 8.13 -19.94 21.21
C THR A 556 8.18 -19.28 19.85
N ASN A 557 9.38 -19.04 19.31
CA ASN A 557 9.62 -18.48 18.00
C ASN A 557 9.33 -19.49 16.89
N ASN A 558 9.20 -19.00 15.65
CA ASN A 558 8.86 -19.83 14.49
C ASN A 558 10.03 -20.16 13.56
N ASN A 559 11.11 -19.40 13.59
CA ASN A 559 12.08 -19.43 12.51
C ASN A 559 13.44 -19.98 12.93
N PHE A 560 14.16 -19.28 13.80
CA PHE A 560 15.56 -19.60 14.06
C PHE A 560 15.74 -20.57 15.21
N VAL A 561 16.76 -21.43 15.09
CA VAL A 561 17.32 -22.06 16.29
C VAL A 561 18.07 -21.00 17.09
N HIS A 562 17.86 -20.98 18.39
CA HIS A 562 18.57 -20.10 19.32
C HIS A 562 19.51 -20.93 20.20
N PRO A 563 20.83 -20.94 19.92
CA PRO A 563 21.83 -21.55 20.81
C PRO A 563 21.93 -20.73 22.11
N MET A 564 21.23 -21.13 23.16
CA MET A 564 21.20 -20.42 24.43
C MET A 564 22.42 -20.78 25.28
N HIS A 565 23.32 -19.81 25.47
CA HIS A 565 24.56 -19.91 26.22
C HIS A 565 24.45 -19.23 27.58
N VAL A 566 25.04 -19.82 28.63
CA VAL A 566 25.15 -19.23 29.97
C VAL A 566 26.61 -19.09 30.38
N HIS A 567 27.06 -17.88 30.64
CA HIS A 567 28.42 -17.63 31.13
C HIS A 567 28.58 -18.14 32.59
N GLY A 568 29.84 -18.34 33.03
CA GLY A 568 30.14 -18.68 34.43
C GLY A 568 30.16 -20.17 34.76
N GLY A 569 30.18 -21.01 33.73
CA GLY A 569 30.36 -22.46 33.80
C GLY A 569 29.13 -23.22 33.32
N PRO A 570 29.25 -24.54 33.11
CA PRO A 570 28.18 -25.31 32.51
C PRO A 570 26.96 -25.37 33.42
N PHE A 571 25.78 -25.45 32.82
CA PHE A 571 24.55 -25.90 33.43
C PHE A 571 24.36 -27.40 33.17
N GLN A 572 23.54 -28.06 33.98
CA GLN A 572 23.11 -29.42 33.73
C GLN A 572 21.77 -29.39 33.00
N VAL A 573 21.63 -30.10 31.88
CA VAL A 573 20.35 -30.31 31.21
C VAL A 573 19.59 -31.39 31.97
N VAL A 574 18.39 -31.05 32.45
CA VAL A 574 17.59 -31.90 33.34
C VAL A 574 16.25 -32.33 32.76
N ALA A 575 15.71 -31.62 31.78
CA ALA A 575 14.50 -32.01 31.05
C ALA A 575 14.56 -31.59 29.58
N ARG A 576 13.84 -32.32 28.72
CA ARG A 576 13.63 -31.95 27.31
C ARG A 576 12.16 -32.13 26.96
N ASP A 577 11.57 -31.11 26.32
CA ASP A 577 10.19 -31.12 25.82
C ASP A 577 9.12 -31.44 26.89
N GLY A 578 9.41 -31.08 28.15
CA GLY A 578 8.55 -31.35 29.31
C GLY A 578 8.92 -32.63 30.07
N GLU A 579 9.65 -33.55 29.44
CA GLU A 579 10.04 -34.81 30.05
C GLU A 579 11.31 -34.66 30.89
N THR A 580 11.23 -34.98 32.19
CA THR A 580 12.39 -34.97 33.09
C THR A 580 13.31 -36.14 32.76
N LEU A 581 14.59 -35.84 32.50
CA LEU A 581 15.59 -36.85 32.21
C LEU A 581 15.95 -37.64 33.47
N ALA A 582 16.10 -38.95 33.30
CA ALA A 582 16.68 -39.81 34.33
C ALA A 582 18.08 -39.32 34.71
N GLU A 583 18.49 -39.49 35.96
CA GLU A 583 19.74 -38.90 36.48
C GLU A 583 20.98 -39.29 35.65
N ASN A 584 21.04 -40.52 35.15
CA ASN A 584 22.13 -41.03 34.31
C ASN A 584 22.10 -40.52 32.85
N GLN A 585 21.03 -39.85 32.42
CA GLN A 585 20.88 -39.23 31.11
C GLN A 585 21.10 -37.72 31.14
N ARG A 586 21.18 -37.12 32.33
CA ARG A 586 21.47 -35.69 32.49
C ARG A 586 22.92 -35.44 32.11
N PHE A 587 23.17 -34.34 31.41
CA PHE A 587 24.51 -33.99 30.92
C PHE A 587 24.78 -32.51 31.11
N PHE A 588 26.07 -32.16 31.19
CA PHE A 588 26.50 -30.77 31.29
C PHE A 588 26.68 -30.16 29.89
N ALA A 589 26.24 -28.92 29.75
CA ALA A 589 26.49 -28.08 28.60
C ALA A 589 26.65 -26.62 29.05
N ASP A 590 27.31 -25.80 28.26
CA ASP A 590 27.26 -24.35 28.41
C ASP A 590 26.31 -23.69 27.42
N THR A 591 25.89 -24.43 26.38
CA THR A 591 25.07 -23.96 25.28
C THR A 591 24.13 -25.07 24.83
N VAL A 592 22.84 -24.77 24.67
CA VAL A 592 21.85 -25.70 24.08
C VAL A 592 21.13 -25.05 22.92
N ASN A 593 20.93 -25.79 21.83
CA ASN A 593 20.14 -25.34 20.69
C ASN A 593 18.66 -25.44 21.03
N VAL A 594 17.98 -24.30 21.16
CA VAL A 594 16.53 -24.22 21.36
C VAL A 594 15.90 -23.88 20.01
N GLY A 595 15.40 -24.88 19.30
CA GLY A 595 14.66 -24.69 18.05
C GLY A 595 13.20 -24.32 18.26
N PRO A 596 12.50 -23.88 17.19
CA PRO A 596 11.05 -23.68 17.22
C PRO A 596 10.32 -24.91 17.78
N GLY A 597 9.50 -24.69 18.80
CA GLY A 597 8.73 -25.73 19.51
C GLY A 597 9.50 -26.49 20.59
N GLN A 598 10.83 -26.44 20.66
CA GLN A 598 11.60 -27.19 21.65
C GLN A 598 11.58 -26.55 23.04
N ARG A 599 11.69 -27.37 24.09
CA ARG A 599 11.88 -26.89 25.47
C ARG A 599 13.04 -27.59 26.14
N TYR A 600 13.82 -26.84 26.91
CA TYR A 600 14.89 -27.37 27.73
C TYR A 600 14.82 -26.78 29.13
N ASP A 601 14.82 -27.63 30.14
CA ASP A 601 15.04 -27.19 31.51
C ASP A 601 16.49 -27.49 31.89
N VAL A 602 17.17 -26.47 32.41
CA VAL A 602 18.57 -26.56 32.83
C VAL A 602 18.75 -26.06 34.24
N VAL A 603 19.64 -26.67 35.01
CA VAL A 603 20.03 -26.21 36.35
C VAL A 603 21.43 -25.62 36.30
N TRP A 604 21.54 -24.35 36.65
CA TRP A 604 22.81 -23.62 36.75
C TRP A 604 23.11 -23.24 38.20
N THR A 605 24.37 -23.29 38.60
CA THR A 605 24.82 -22.97 39.97
C THR A 605 25.63 -21.68 39.97
N ALA A 606 25.29 -20.77 40.87
CA ALA A 606 26.01 -19.52 41.13
C ALA A 606 27.34 -19.79 41.84
N ARG A 607 28.40 -20.07 41.08
CA ARG A 607 29.70 -20.49 41.63
C ARG A 607 30.59 -19.33 42.08
N LYS A 608 30.50 -18.18 41.43
CA LYS A 608 31.35 -17.00 41.68
C LYS A 608 30.53 -15.70 41.54
N PRO A 609 30.86 -14.66 42.32
CA PRO A 609 30.21 -13.36 42.20
C PRO A 609 30.51 -12.72 40.84
N GLY A 610 29.56 -11.93 40.32
CA GLY A 610 29.68 -11.25 39.04
C GLY A 610 28.38 -11.21 38.24
N LYS A 611 28.44 -10.55 37.08
CA LYS A 611 27.35 -10.52 36.10
C LYS A 611 27.64 -11.56 35.01
N TRP A 612 26.76 -12.54 34.88
CA TRP A 612 26.86 -13.62 33.92
C TRP A 612 25.74 -13.48 32.88
N LEU A 613 26.09 -13.51 31.60
CA LEU A 613 25.10 -13.41 30.53
C LEU A 613 24.42 -14.75 30.30
N VAL A 614 23.12 -14.70 30.03
CA VAL A 614 22.34 -15.76 29.38
C VAL A 614 21.92 -15.19 28.04
N HIS A 615 22.45 -15.70 26.93
CA HIS A 615 22.18 -15.11 25.62
C HIS A 615 22.19 -16.11 24.47
N CYS A 616 21.58 -15.72 23.36
CA CYS A 616 21.70 -16.46 22.11
C CYS A 616 23.13 -16.31 21.54
N HIS A 617 23.74 -17.42 21.12
CA HIS A 617 25.10 -17.43 20.58
C HIS A 617 25.15 -17.24 19.04
N ILE A 618 24.06 -16.74 18.44
CA ILE A 618 24.07 -16.17 17.10
C ILE A 618 24.23 -14.65 17.26
N PRO A 619 25.37 -14.05 16.85
CA PRO A 619 25.66 -12.64 17.15
C PRO A 619 24.60 -11.65 16.66
N HIS A 620 23.96 -11.92 15.53
CA HIS A 620 22.85 -11.10 15.03
C HIS A 620 21.68 -11.03 16.02
N HIS A 621 21.41 -12.11 16.74
CA HIS A 621 20.29 -12.23 17.68
C HIS A 621 20.54 -11.51 19.02
N THR A 622 21.76 -11.02 19.22
CA THR A 622 22.14 -10.17 20.35
C THR A 622 22.24 -8.70 19.94
N THR A 623 21.46 -8.28 18.94
CA THR A 623 21.38 -6.89 18.49
C THR A 623 19.95 -6.37 18.47
N ASN A 624 19.81 -5.05 18.53
CA ASN A 624 18.57 -4.33 18.29
C ASN A 624 18.69 -3.64 16.93
N ASN A 625 18.14 -4.26 15.88
CA ASN A 625 18.26 -3.80 14.50
C ASN A 625 19.73 -3.58 14.10
N ASN A 626 20.56 -4.61 14.32
CA ASN A 626 22.02 -4.61 14.07
C ASN A 626 22.83 -3.66 14.95
N VAL A 627 22.26 -3.12 16.03
CA VAL A 627 22.96 -2.25 16.98
C VAL A 627 22.99 -2.89 18.37
N GLU A 628 24.16 -2.97 18.98
CA GLU A 628 24.31 -3.29 20.40
C GLU A 628 24.11 -2.05 21.26
N GLN A 629 23.38 -2.19 22.37
CA GLN A 629 23.09 -1.17 23.35
C GLN A 629 23.56 -1.65 24.73
N LYS A 630 24.49 -0.92 25.37
CA LYS A 630 25.13 -1.36 26.64
C LYS A 630 25.83 -2.72 26.50
N GLY A 631 26.49 -2.96 25.36
CA GLY A 631 27.35 -4.12 25.09
C GLY A 631 26.64 -5.41 24.68
N ALA A 632 25.32 -5.37 24.45
CA ALA A 632 24.53 -6.47 23.88
C ALA A 632 23.19 -5.94 23.34
N GLY A 633 22.27 -6.83 23.01
CA GLY A 633 20.93 -6.52 22.53
C GLY A 633 20.12 -7.81 22.46
N GLY A 634 18.93 -7.75 21.89
CA GLY A 634 18.14 -8.92 21.52
C GLY A 634 17.93 -9.92 22.67
N LEU A 635 18.20 -11.19 22.37
CA LEU A 635 18.11 -12.34 23.29
C LEU A 635 19.28 -12.36 24.27
N THR A 636 19.31 -11.41 25.21
CA THR A 636 20.29 -11.33 26.29
C THR A 636 19.59 -11.06 27.62
N LEU A 637 19.98 -11.78 28.67
CA LEU A 637 19.53 -11.63 30.06
C LEU A 637 20.77 -11.66 30.98
N VAL A 638 20.69 -11.04 32.16
CA VAL A 638 21.80 -11.01 33.12
C VAL A 638 21.44 -11.79 34.39
N LEU A 639 22.30 -12.73 34.78
CA LEU A 639 22.34 -13.29 36.13
C LEU A 639 23.35 -12.47 36.95
N ASN A 640 22.90 -11.79 37.98
CA ASN A 640 23.73 -10.98 38.87
C ASN A 640 23.96 -11.71 40.19
N VAL A 641 25.15 -12.29 40.35
CA VAL A 641 25.54 -13.08 41.52
C VAL A 641 26.29 -12.22 42.52
N GLN A 642 25.77 -12.13 43.74
CA GLN A 642 26.36 -11.40 44.86
C GLN A 642 27.03 -12.32 45.88
#